data_AF-A0A9D6WY60-F1
#
_entry.id   AF-A0A9D6WY60-F1
#
_cell.length_a   1.000
_cell.length_b   1.000
_cell.length_c   1.000
_cell.angle_alpha   90.00
_cell.angle_beta   90.00
_cell.angle_gamma   90.00
#
_symmetry.space_group_name_H-M   'P 1'
#
loop_
_entity.id
_entity.type
_entity.pdbx_description
1 polymer ?
#
loop_
_entity_poly.entity_id
_entity_poly.type
_entity_poly.pdbx_seq_one_letter_code
_entity_poly.pdbx_strand_id
1 'polypeptide(L)'
;MRIIVLSDHAADQARQAQDAREARHQQALEAWQAAVYRRQATITAHRSAMAAAWRERRLLDLLAGLGRWLSAALSSAPPSPVRQAPSDQEARWVSGQEGEARVQDRLARLLGDEWAALTGYFNRGGETDLLLIGPTAVLALEVKFVNGTVHARGNDWRRDKSDRYGNVVERDVPIRDRKGRAPNEQINATADALQVFLARRGQPIRVRRGVILAHDASRLGVVSQPGVDFIGVLQHPQFEHDLQQTLWPAPGEPTLNVQALEQLVRQDHVFHTQRQVDRRTEQTTDRQDAQPVAATAPAAAPPVAAKTQPVPPVSLKPLAPSAGAGRELSELELRQIDSLERDIIALHRSQGTNPAREKRVRQTVSGHLQSGARYTVLSAARSGLRHTHGSAGDARDKAEREQHWALLSHLIAECRQTVELEDRTLTAIVAPLAVRWPMPEGAARESVRVTEGDQMYVSSPALFIRKATGAHTVRFSRRFYAGKNLQTLDARHLRQALLEIEAGSEPTMPNLKPLALAPSANADWEMVYLLGVAVMSPGERLELDDEQVQRELARQVEGLHAVFTIAAMDATRTHHDVAEGHAEGVWTLEAGVRHGQMLQRRHALESLLTTADGDGRLRCWYSLDLRNDIQLLLDWGATRVQREFTTDPDRGQGFRASLEAAIAAQVPAGTEVELQELSAYDYQRQVQSLGMSWLGQAPGSRRRGGAGRAPSAHPAPGGPGRGPRGRSAGPG
;
A
#
# COMPACT_ATOMS: atom_id res chain seq x y z
N MET A 1 -13.16 -17.84 7.67
CA MET A 1 -12.07 -18.83 7.41
C MET A 1 -10.89 -18.59 8.33
N ARG A 2 -10.33 -19.63 8.95
CA ARG A 2 -9.13 -19.56 9.80
C ARG A 2 -7.86 -19.67 8.95
N ILE A 3 -6.90 -18.76 9.13
CA ILE A 3 -5.59 -18.83 8.46
C ILE A 3 -4.57 -19.42 9.44
N ILE A 4 -3.80 -20.40 8.98
CA ILE A 4 -2.80 -21.13 9.75
C ILE A 4 -1.49 -21.10 8.98
N VAL A 5 -0.49 -20.41 9.51
CA VAL A 5 0.83 -20.37 8.88
C VAL A 5 1.65 -21.56 9.37
N LEU A 6 2.03 -22.47 8.46
CA LEU A 6 2.91 -23.60 8.79
C LEU A 6 4.38 -23.22 8.58
N SER A 7 4.67 -22.55 7.47
CA SER A 7 5.97 -21.94 7.20
C SER A 7 5.79 -20.67 6.35
N ASP A 8 6.76 -19.75 6.43
CA ASP A 8 6.75 -18.48 5.69
C ASP A 8 8.07 -18.31 4.93
N HIS A 9 8.39 -19.29 4.10
CA HIS A 9 9.67 -19.35 3.39
C HIS A 9 9.84 -18.14 2.45
N ALA A 10 8.75 -17.68 1.82
CA ALA A 10 8.79 -16.54 0.93
C ALA A 10 9.12 -15.24 1.68
N ALA A 11 8.49 -14.96 2.84
CA ALA A 11 8.83 -13.77 3.59
C ALA A 11 10.19 -13.87 4.28
N ASP A 12 10.63 -15.05 4.69
CA ASP A 12 11.99 -15.25 5.17
C ASP A 12 13.03 -14.91 4.10
N GLN A 13 12.83 -15.35 2.85
CA GLN A 13 13.72 -14.99 1.74
C GLN A 13 13.72 -13.49 1.45
N ALA A 14 12.55 -12.85 1.46
CA ALA A 14 12.44 -11.41 1.25
C ALA A 14 13.12 -10.63 2.38
N ARG A 15 12.90 -11.01 3.65
CA ARG A 15 13.56 -10.44 4.82
C ARG A 15 15.07 -10.58 4.74
N GLN A 16 15.57 -11.79 4.49
CA GLN A 16 17.02 -12.02 4.37
C GLN A 16 17.67 -11.16 3.27
N ALA A 17 16.99 -10.98 2.13
CA ALA A 17 17.50 -10.14 1.05
C ALA A 17 17.47 -8.65 1.41
N GLN A 18 16.42 -8.19 2.09
CA GLN A 18 16.34 -6.84 2.62
C GLN A 18 17.43 -6.60 3.67
N ASP A 19 17.59 -7.49 4.64
CA ASP A 19 18.58 -7.40 5.71
C ASP A 19 20.00 -7.40 5.14
N ALA A 20 20.28 -8.25 4.15
CA ALA A 20 21.58 -8.27 3.47
C ALA A 20 21.86 -6.95 2.73
N ARG A 21 20.83 -6.32 2.15
CA ARG A 21 20.95 -5.03 1.47
C ARG A 21 21.15 -3.88 2.46
N GLU A 22 20.45 -3.90 3.58
CA GLU A 22 20.60 -2.93 4.68
C GLU A 22 21.98 -3.05 5.32
N ALA A 23 22.46 -4.27 5.59
CA ALA A 23 23.80 -4.52 6.10
C ALA A 23 24.89 -4.00 5.16
N ARG A 24 24.77 -4.23 3.83
CA ARG A 24 25.71 -3.67 2.85
C ARG A 24 25.69 -2.14 2.82
N HIS A 25 24.50 -1.54 2.92
CA HIS A 25 24.38 -0.09 2.96
C HIS A 25 25.00 0.49 4.23
N GLN A 26 24.78 -0.15 5.38
CA GLN A 26 25.35 0.24 6.67
C GLN A 26 26.88 0.15 6.65
N GLN A 27 27.44 -0.95 6.12
CA GLN A 27 28.89 -1.10 5.93
C GLN A 27 29.46 0.00 5.01
N ALA A 28 28.74 0.33 3.93
CA ALA A 28 29.15 1.41 3.03
C ALA A 28 29.09 2.79 3.72
N LEU A 29 28.10 3.01 4.59
CA LEU A 29 27.95 4.24 5.37
C LEU A 29 29.09 4.40 6.40
N GLU A 30 29.43 3.34 7.12
CA GLU A 30 30.54 3.31 8.07
C GLU A 30 31.89 3.55 7.35
N ALA A 31 32.10 2.90 6.21
CA ALA A 31 33.29 3.11 5.39
C ALA A 31 33.39 4.56 4.87
N TRP A 32 32.26 5.13 4.46
CA TRP A 32 32.17 6.53 4.04
C TRP A 32 32.46 7.50 5.20
N GLN A 33 31.86 7.30 6.38
CA GLN A 33 32.10 8.10 7.58
C GLN A 33 33.58 8.06 7.98
N ALA A 34 34.20 6.88 7.96
CA ALA A 34 35.62 6.72 8.23
C ALA A 34 36.49 7.47 7.19
N ALA A 35 36.09 7.48 5.91
CA ALA A 35 36.78 8.24 4.87
C ALA A 35 36.65 9.75 5.06
N VAL A 36 35.46 10.25 5.42
CA VAL A 36 35.22 11.66 5.75
C VAL A 36 36.06 12.08 6.96
N TYR A 37 36.08 11.26 8.02
CA TYR A 37 36.87 11.51 9.21
C TYR A 37 38.37 11.57 8.90
N ARG A 38 38.91 10.60 8.14
CA ARG A 38 40.32 10.61 7.69
C ARG A 38 40.65 11.88 6.91
N ARG A 39 39.78 12.30 5.98
CA ARG A 39 39.98 13.54 5.21
C ARG A 39 40.04 14.75 6.14
N GLN A 40 39.12 14.86 7.10
CA GLN A 40 39.09 15.98 8.05
C GLN A 40 40.33 16.01 8.97
N ALA A 41 40.78 14.83 9.43
CA ALA A 41 41.99 14.69 10.22
C ALA A 41 43.23 15.15 9.43
N THR A 42 43.36 14.74 8.17
CA THR A 42 44.45 15.18 7.28
C THR A 42 44.45 16.69 7.06
N ILE A 43 43.28 17.29 6.80
CA ILE A 43 43.14 18.75 6.64
C ILE A 43 43.57 19.47 7.92
N THR A 44 43.14 18.97 9.09
CA THR A 44 43.47 19.56 10.39
C THR A 44 44.97 19.43 10.69
N ALA A 45 45.57 18.28 10.42
CA ALA A 45 46.99 18.02 10.62
C ALA A 45 47.87 18.93 9.75
N HIS A 46 47.50 19.16 8.48
CA HIS A 46 48.20 20.11 7.63
C HIS A 46 48.06 21.55 8.14
N ARG A 47 46.88 21.93 8.63
CA ARG A 47 46.65 23.26 9.22
C ARG A 47 47.48 23.48 10.50
N SER A 48 47.58 22.48 11.39
CA SER A 48 48.41 22.57 12.59
C SER A 48 49.90 22.62 12.27
N ALA A 49 50.35 21.87 11.26
CA ALA A 49 51.75 21.91 10.79
C ALA A 49 52.11 23.29 10.21
N MET A 50 51.21 23.91 9.43
CA MET A 50 51.39 25.29 8.95
C MET A 50 51.49 26.29 10.12
N ALA A 51 50.61 26.16 11.12
CA ALA A 51 50.63 27.05 12.29
C ALA A 51 51.91 26.88 13.14
N ALA A 52 52.50 25.70 13.18
CA ALA A 52 53.81 25.47 13.81
C ALA A 52 54.94 26.10 12.99
N ALA A 53 55.00 25.85 11.67
CA ALA A 53 56.02 26.42 10.77
C ALA A 53 56.01 27.96 10.76
N TRP A 54 54.82 28.57 10.85
CA TRP A 54 54.65 30.02 11.00
C TRP A 54 55.30 30.54 12.29
N ARG A 55 55.03 29.89 13.43
CA ARG A 55 55.61 30.25 14.73
C ARG A 55 57.14 30.14 14.74
N GLU A 56 57.68 29.13 14.05
CA GLU A 56 59.12 28.91 13.92
C GLU A 56 59.79 29.75 12.83
N ARG A 57 59.04 30.59 12.10
CA ARG A 57 59.52 31.41 10.96
C ARG A 57 60.17 30.60 9.83
N ARG A 58 59.75 29.35 9.62
CA ARG A 58 60.27 28.45 8.57
C ARG A 58 59.47 28.61 7.27
N LEU A 59 59.84 29.59 6.44
CA LEU A 59 59.08 30.00 5.25
C LEU A 59 58.90 28.89 4.19
N LEU A 60 59.93 28.06 3.95
CA LEU A 60 59.83 26.96 2.98
C LEU A 60 58.83 25.88 3.43
N ASP A 61 58.84 25.54 4.72
CA ASP A 61 57.90 24.57 5.30
C ASP A 61 56.46 25.08 5.32
N LEU A 62 56.29 26.40 5.48
CA LEU A 62 54.99 27.06 5.38
C LEU A 62 54.40 26.94 3.97
N LEU A 63 55.19 27.23 2.92
CA LEU A 63 54.75 27.11 1.52
C LEU A 63 54.42 25.66 1.16
N ALA A 64 55.27 24.71 1.56
CA ALA A 64 55.02 23.29 1.36
C ALA A 64 53.78 22.81 2.14
N GLY A 65 53.57 23.31 3.36
CA GLY A 65 52.38 23.05 4.17
C GLY A 65 51.09 23.58 3.53
N LEU A 66 51.13 24.81 3.00
CA LEU A 66 50.00 25.44 2.30
C LEU A 66 49.60 24.64 1.05
N GLY A 67 50.57 24.20 0.25
CA GLY A 67 50.31 23.36 -0.94
C GLY A 67 49.65 22.03 -0.58
N ARG A 68 50.14 21.34 0.46
CA ARG A 68 49.52 20.09 0.96
C ARG A 68 48.12 20.30 1.52
N TRP A 69 47.93 21.39 2.27
CA TRP A 69 46.61 21.75 2.79
C TRP A 69 45.62 22.05 1.65
N LEU A 70 46.00 22.87 0.66
CA LEU A 70 45.17 23.17 -0.51
C LEU A 70 44.82 21.90 -1.30
N SER A 71 45.80 21.03 -1.54
CA SER A 71 45.57 19.74 -2.21
C SER A 71 44.56 18.87 -1.44
N ALA A 72 44.70 18.76 -0.12
CA ALA A 72 43.76 18.01 0.72
C ALA A 72 42.37 18.68 0.78
N ALA A 73 42.30 20.01 0.85
CA ALA A 73 41.05 20.76 0.92
C ALA A 73 40.26 20.75 -0.41
N LEU A 74 40.97 20.80 -1.53
CA LEU A 74 40.40 20.74 -2.89
C LEU A 74 40.12 19.32 -3.37
N SER A 75 40.64 18.29 -2.69
CA SER A 75 40.27 16.90 -2.98
C SER A 75 38.75 16.72 -2.84
N SER A 76 38.12 16.06 -3.80
CA SER A 76 36.67 15.83 -3.79
C SER A 76 36.27 15.09 -2.51
N ALA A 77 35.16 15.51 -1.88
CA ALA A 77 34.62 14.78 -0.74
C ALA A 77 34.24 13.35 -1.17
N PRO A 78 34.43 12.34 -0.31
CA PRO A 78 33.96 10.99 -0.60
C PRO A 78 32.47 11.02 -0.93
N PRO A 79 32.03 10.42 -2.05
CA PRO A 79 30.61 10.42 -2.42
C PRO A 79 29.80 9.65 -1.39
N SER A 80 28.64 10.20 -1.00
CA SER A 80 27.75 9.53 -0.05
C SER A 80 27.22 8.22 -0.64
N PRO A 81 27.18 7.12 0.12
CA PRO A 81 26.68 5.84 -0.37
C PRO A 81 25.19 5.93 -0.67
N VAL A 82 24.79 5.54 -1.89
CA VAL A 82 23.39 5.45 -2.30
C VAL A 82 22.84 4.08 -1.92
N ARG A 83 21.63 4.02 -1.33
CA ARG A 83 20.95 2.76 -1.04
C ARG A 83 20.63 2.05 -2.36
N GLN A 84 21.06 0.79 -2.49
CA GLN A 84 20.75 0.00 -3.67
C GLN A 84 19.24 -0.24 -3.78
N ALA A 85 18.70 -0.14 -4.99
CA ALA A 85 17.32 -0.53 -5.27
C ALA A 85 17.12 -2.03 -4.97
N PRO A 86 15.87 -2.48 -4.69
CA PRO A 86 15.59 -3.90 -4.56
C PRO A 86 16.05 -4.64 -5.81
N SER A 87 16.60 -5.84 -5.64
CA SER A 87 16.97 -6.67 -6.79
C SER A 87 15.71 -7.16 -7.52
N ASP A 88 15.83 -7.52 -8.80
CA ASP A 88 14.71 -8.13 -9.55
C ASP A 88 14.18 -9.39 -8.85
N GLN A 89 15.05 -10.12 -8.16
CA GLN A 89 14.68 -11.30 -7.39
C GLN A 89 13.85 -10.93 -6.15
N GLU A 90 14.25 -9.88 -5.44
CA GLU A 90 13.49 -9.33 -4.30
C GLU A 90 12.12 -8.82 -4.75
N ALA A 91 12.07 -8.08 -5.85
CA ALA A 91 10.81 -7.62 -6.43
C ALA A 91 9.88 -8.79 -6.81
N ARG A 92 10.43 -9.89 -7.34
CA ARG A 92 9.66 -11.11 -7.64
C ARG A 92 9.11 -11.78 -6.39
N TRP A 93 9.89 -11.87 -5.31
CA TRP A 93 9.42 -12.44 -4.04
C TRP A 93 8.31 -11.60 -3.40
N VAL A 94 8.49 -10.28 -3.34
CA VAL A 94 7.48 -9.36 -2.82
C VAL A 94 6.20 -9.43 -3.64
N SER A 95 6.32 -9.53 -4.97
CA SER A 95 5.15 -9.68 -5.85
C SER A 95 4.44 -11.03 -5.67
N GLY A 96 5.20 -12.10 -5.38
CA GLY A 96 4.64 -13.41 -5.04
C GLY A 96 3.78 -13.35 -3.77
N GLN A 97 4.34 -12.79 -2.69
CA GLN A 97 3.63 -12.58 -1.42
C GLN A 97 2.39 -11.69 -1.58
N GLU A 98 2.48 -10.63 -2.39
CA GLU A 98 1.32 -9.79 -2.69
C GLU A 98 0.19 -10.62 -3.34
N GLY A 99 0.56 -11.51 -4.28
CA GLY A 99 -0.38 -12.43 -4.91
C GLY A 99 -1.04 -13.38 -3.90
N GLU A 100 -0.25 -14.04 -3.06
CA GLU A 100 -0.75 -14.95 -2.03
C GLU A 100 -1.68 -14.24 -1.03
N ALA A 101 -1.27 -13.08 -0.52
CA ALA A 101 -2.06 -12.29 0.42
C ALA A 101 -3.42 -11.87 -0.17
N ARG A 102 -3.45 -11.46 -1.45
CA ARG A 102 -4.70 -11.14 -2.16
C ARG A 102 -5.62 -12.35 -2.28
N VAL A 103 -5.07 -13.52 -2.58
CA VAL A 103 -5.83 -14.77 -2.66
C VAL A 103 -6.40 -15.13 -1.29
N GLN A 104 -5.59 -15.08 -0.23
CA GLN A 104 -6.04 -15.37 1.13
C GLN A 104 -7.16 -14.42 1.58
N ASP A 105 -7.00 -13.12 1.36
CA ASP A 105 -8.00 -12.10 1.69
C ASP A 105 -9.30 -12.32 0.91
N ARG A 106 -9.22 -12.66 -0.39
CA ARG A 106 -10.42 -13.00 -1.17
C ARG A 106 -11.10 -14.26 -0.63
N LEU A 107 -10.34 -15.33 -0.37
CA LEU A 107 -10.87 -16.59 0.15
C LEU A 107 -11.47 -16.44 1.56
N ALA A 108 -10.88 -15.61 2.42
CA ALA A 108 -11.39 -15.34 3.76
C ALA A 108 -12.78 -14.67 3.74
N ARG A 109 -13.07 -13.88 2.71
CA ARG A 109 -14.40 -13.30 2.48
C ARG A 109 -15.40 -14.30 1.90
N LEU A 110 -14.94 -15.26 1.11
CA LEU A 110 -15.79 -16.24 0.43
C LEU A 110 -16.13 -17.45 1.31
N LEU A 111 -15.23 -17.82 2.22
CA LEU A 111 -15.32 -19.05 3.01
C LEU A 111 -15.53 -18.74 4.50
N GLY A 112 -16.48 -19.43 5.12
CA GLY A 112 -16.81 -19.30 6.53
C GLY A 112 -15.72 -19.84 7.46
N ASP A 113 -15.95 -19.76 8.77
CA ASP A 113 -14.98 -20.14 9.81
C ASP A 113 -14.78 -21.65 9.96
N GLU A 114 -15.66 -22.43 9.34
CA GLU A 114 -15.54 -23.87 9.17
C GLU A 114 -14.40 -24.29 8.23
N TRP A 115 -13.87 -23.35 7.43
CA TRP A 115 -12.69 -23.57 6.58
C TRP A 115 -11.40 -23.17 7.29
N ALA A 116 -10.37 -23.99 7.12
CA ALA A 116 -8.99 -23.70 7.48
C ALA A 116 -8.13 -23.55 6.22
N ALA A 117 -7.30 -22.51 6.18
CA ALA A 117 -6.34 -22.25 5.12
C ALA A 117 -4.93 -22.34 5.69
N LEU A 118 -4.17 -23.35 5.27
CA LEU A 118 -2.82 -23.63 5.75
C LEU A 118 -1.82 -23.11 4.71
N THR A 119 -0.96 -22.17 5.10
CA THR A 119 0.04 -21.56 4.20
C THR A 119 1.42 -22.18 4.41
N GLY A 120 2.20 -22.29 3.33
CA GLY A 120 3.55 -22.85 3.38
C GLY A 120 3.57 -24.33 3.77
N TYR A 121 2.56 -25.09 3.35
CA TYR A 121 2.53 -26.53 3.57
C TYR A 121 3.59 -27.21 2.71
N PHE A 122 4.34 -28.13 3.32
CA PHE A 122 5.47 -28.82 2.71
C PHE A 122 5.42 -30.31 3.03
N ASN A 123 5.63 -31.15 2.02
CA ASN A 123 5.75 -32.61 2.17
C ASN A 123 6.79 -33.19 1.20
N ARG A 124 6.85 -34.52 1.08
CA ARG A 124 7.77 -35.19 0.12
C ARG A 124 7.62 -34.77 -1.34
N GLY A 125 6.45 -34.29 -1.75
CA GLY A 125 6.14 -33.82 -3.11
C GLY A 125 6.62 -32.39 -3.39
N GLY A 126 6.83 -31.60 -2.34
CA GLY A 126 7.23 -30.21 -2.43
C GLY A 126 6.44 -29.32 -1.48
N GLU A 127 6.44 -28.02 -1.81
CA GLU A 127 5.67 -26.98 -1.13
C GLU A 127 4.39 -26.69 -1.93
N THR A 128 3.38 -26.14 -1.28
CA THR A 128 2.21 -25.51 -1.90
C THR A 128 1.92 -24.21 -1.19
N ASP A 129 1.53 -23.19 -1.96
CA ASP A 129 1.28 -21.85 -1.42
C ASP A 129 0.12 -21.85 -0.41
N LEU A 130 -0.97 -22.57 -0.73
CA LEU A 130 -2.16 -22.63 0.12
C LEU A 130 -2.84 -23.99 0.07
N LEU A 131 -3.17 -24.54 1.24
CA LEU A 131 -4.00 -25.74 1.37
C LEU A 131 -5.29 -25.40 2.14
N LEU A 132 -6.43 -25.55 1.47
CA LEU A 132 -7.75 -25.38 2.06
C LEU A 132 -8.28 -26.70 2.59
N ILE A 133 -8.77 -26.72 3.82
CA ILE A 133 -9.44 -27.84 4.46
C ILE A 133 -10.79 -27.33 4.96
N GLY A 134 -11.87 -27.85 4.39
CA GLY A 134 -13.22 -27.51 4.78
C GLY A 134 -14.10 -28.74 4.99
N PRO A 135 -15.37 -28.54 5.37
CA PRO A 135 -16.30 -29.64 5.63
C PRO A 135 -16.58 -30.51 4.40
N THR A 136 -16.35 -29.99 3.19
CA THR A 136 -16.75 -30.66 1.94
C THR A 136 -15.58 -31.06 1.06
N ALA A 137 -14.39 -30.48 1.23
CA ALA A 137 -13.25 -30.75 0.37
C ALA A 137 -11.91 -30.40 1.04
N VAL A 138 -10.84 -31.01 0.51
CA VAL A 138 -9.45 -30.55 0.67
C VAL A 138 -8.97 -30.08 -0.70
N LEU A 139 -8.47 -28.84 -0.79
CA LEU A 139 -8.03 -28.22 -2.05
C LEU A 139 -6.62 -27.63 -1.88
N ALA A 140 -5.65 -28.17 -2.61
CA ALA A 140 -4.30 -27.62 -2.70
C ALA A 140 -4.22 -26.60 -3.84
N LEU A 141 -3.65 -25.44 -3.57
CA LEU A 141 -3.61 -24.30 -4.48
C LEU A 141 -2.18 -23.83 -4.73
N GLU A 142 -1.90 -23.58 -6.00
CA GLU A 142 -0.73 -22.85 -6.47
C GLU A 142 -1.17 -21.43 -6.89
N VAL A 143 -0.49 -20.41 -6.40
CA VAL A 143 -0.76 -19.00 -6.72
C VAL A 143 0.31 -18.47 -7.68
N LYS A 144 -0.13 -17.91 -8.80
CA LYS A 144 0.76 -17.25 -9.77
C LYS A 144 0.40 -15.78 -9.92
N PHE A 145 1.34 -14.91 -9.51
CA PHE A 145 1.23 -13.47 -9.71
C PHE A 145 1.86 -13.04 -11.06
N VAL A 146 1.22 -13.43 -12.17
CA VAL A 146 1.74 -13.18 -13.53
C VAL A 146 0.85 -12.21 -14.32
N ASN A 147 1.44 -11.16 -14.89
CA ASN A 147 0.74 -10.25 -15.79
C ASN A 147 0.58 -10.84 -17.20
N GLY A 148 -0.58 -10.65 -17.82
CA GLY A 148 -0.88 -11.07 -19.19
C GLY A 148 -1.89 -12.19 -19.32
N THR A 149 -2.03 -12.73 -20.52
CA THR A 149 -2.96 -13.81 -20.85
C THR A 149 -2.28 -15.16 -20.68
N VAL A 150 -2.81 -16.02 -19.81
CA VAL A 150 -2.24 -17.35 -19.51
C VAL A 150 -2.95 -18.42 -20.32
N HIS A 151 -2.17 -19.26 -21.00
CA HIS A 151 -2.61 -20.42 -21.75
C HIS A 151 -2.15 -21.68 -21.03
N ALA A 152 -3.04 -22.67 -20.91
CA ALA A 152 -2.75 -23.93 -20.23
C ALA A 152 -3.21 -25.10 -21.12
N ARG A 153 -2.27 -25.89 -21.63
CA ARG A 153 -2.54 -27.09 -22.44
C ARG A 153 -1.76 -28.27 -21.87
N GLY A 154 -2.40 -29.10 -21.04
CA GLY A 154 -1.66 -30.14 -20.30
C GLY A 154 -0.58 -29.52 -19.40
N ASN A 155 0.67 -29.94 -19.61
CA ASN A 155 1.85 -29.42 -18.91
C ASN A 155 2.53 -28.25 -19.64
N ASP A 156 1.95 -27.77 -20.75
CA ASP A 156 2.42 -26.56 -21.44
C ASP A 156 1.66 -25.33 -20.93
N TRP A 157 2.29 -24.64 -19.99
CA TRP A 157 1.79 -23.40 -19.41
C TRP A 157 2.61 -22.23 -19.92
N ARG A 158 1.95 -21.30 -20.62
CA ARG A 158 2.58 -20.13 -21.22
C ARG A 158 1.77 -18.87 -20.93
N ARG A 159 2.40 -17.71 -21.13
CA ARG A 159 1.70 -16.44 -21.12
C ARG A 159 2.11 -15.51 -22.25
N ASP A 160 1.15 -14.74 -22.71
CA ASP A 160 1.36 -13.52 -23.46
C ASP A 160 1.46 -12.37 -22.47
N LYS A 161 2.68 -11.91 -22.18
CA LYS A 161 2.98 -10.86 -21.22
C LYS A 161 2.50 -9.51 -21.76
N SER A 162 1.73 -8.78 -20.96
CA SER A 162 1.28 -7.43 -21.29
C SER A 162 2.05 -6.36 -20.53
N ASP A 163 2.26 -5.19 -21.14
CA ASP A 163 2.70 -3.99 -20.40
C ASP A 163 1.57 -3.42 -19.52
N ARG A 164 1.84 -2.28 -18.86
CA ARG A 164 0.86 -1.59 -18.01
C ARG A 164 -0.36 -1.03 -18.76
N TYR A 165 -0.29 -0.94 -20.09
CA TYR A 165 -1.35 -0.44 -20.96
C TYR A 165 -2.19 -1.58 -21.55
N GLY A 166 -1.83 -2.83 -21.25
CA GLY A 166 -2.50 -4.01 -21.78
C GLY A 166 -1.94 -4.48 -23.13
N ASN A 167 -0.91 -3.83 -23.69
CA ASN A 167 -0.31 -4.26 -24.95
C ASN A 167 0.55 -5.51 -24.71
N VAL A 168 0.42 -6.52 -25.55
CA VAL A 168 1.27 -7.71 -25.50
C VAL A 168 2.70 -7.33 -25.92
N VAL A 169 3.65 -7.48 -25.00
CA VAL A 169 5.09 -7.17 -25.21
C VAL A 169 5.93 -8.42 -25.45
N GLU A 170 5.46 -9.59 -25.04
CA GLU A 170 6.15 -10.86 -25.19
C GLU A 170 5.11 -11.97 -25.29
N ARG A 171 5.27 -12.89 -26.24
CA ARG A 171 4.32 -14.00 -26.47
C ARG A 171 4.91 -15.33 -26.05
N ASP A 172 4.05 -16.27 -25.69
CA ASP A 172 4.43 -17.67 -25.42
C ASP A 172 5.50 -17.84 -24.33
N VAL A 173 5.58 -16.93 -23.36
CA VAL A 173 6.56 -16.98 -22.28
C VAL A 173 6.23 -18.17 -21.36
N PRO A 174 7.12 -19.16 -21.21
CA PRO A 174 6.83 -20.33 -20.39
C PRO A 174 6.68 -19.94 -18.91
N ILE A 175 5.66 -20.49 -18.25
CA ILE A 175 5.46 -20.37 -16.81
C ILE A 175 6.01 -21.63 -16.17
N ARG A 176 7.26 -21.58 -15.69
CA ARG A 176 7.96 -22.71 -15.05
C ARG A 176 8.69 -22.26 -13.80
N ASP A 177 8.84 -23.15 -12.82
CA ASP A 177 9.72 -22.91 -11.67
C ASP A 177 11.21 -23.03 -12.06
N ARG A 178 12.10 -22.84 -11.08
CA ARG A 178 13.56 -22.99 -11.27
C ARG A 178 13.98 -24.40 -11.70
N LYS A 179 13.15 -25.42 -11.47
CA LYS A 179 13.39 -26.81 -11.85
C LYS A 179 12.74 -27.14 -13.21
N GLY A 180 12.15 -26.17 -13.88
CA GLY A 180 11.47 -26.35 -15.16
C GLY A 180 10.06 -26.95 -15.06
N ARG A 181 9.49 -27.09 -13.86
CA ARG A 181 8.15 -27.66 -13.65
C ARG A 181 7.07 -26.62 -13.92
N ALA A 182 6.01 -27.01 -14.60
CA ALA A 182 4.81 -26.20 -14.80
C ALA A 182 4.02 -26.05 -13.47
N PRO A 183 3.07 -25.10 -13.36
CA PRO A 183 2.27 -24.90 -12.15
C PRO A 183 1.49 -26.16 -11.74
N ASN A 184 0.86 -26.85 -12.70
CA ASN A 184 0.12 -28.08 -12.44
C ASN A 184 1.03 -29.21 -11.92
N GLU A 185 2.24 -29.37 -12.48
CA GLU A 185 3.20 -30.39 -12.03
C GLU A 185 3.66 -30.16 -10.58
N GLN A 186 3.83 -28.89 -10.18
CA GLN A 186 4.19 -28.53 -8.81
C GLN A 186 3.11 -28.93 -7.81
N ILE A 187 1.87 -28.51 -8.07
CA ILE A 187 0.76 -28.77 -7.15
C ILE A 187 0.37 -30.25 -7.14
N ASN A 188 0.44 -30.94 -8.27
CA ASN A 188 0.08 -32.36 -8.37
C ASN A 188 1.01 -33.23 -7.52
N ALA A 189 2.32 -32.98 -7.56
CA ALA A 189 3.28 -33.73 -6.75
C ALA A 189 2.99 -33.61 -5.24
N THR A 190 2.72 -32.39 -4.76
CA THR A 190 2.38 -32.11 -3.35
C THR A 190 1.04 -32.73 -2.96
N ALA A 191 0.02 -32.58 -3.82
CA ALA A 191 -1.33 -33.11 -3.60
C ALA A 191 -1.37 -34.65 -3.59
N ASP A 192 -0.67 -35.30 -4.52
CA ASP A 192 -0.60 -36.77 -4.61
C ASP A 192 0.11 -37.35 -3.39
N ALA A 193 1.18 -36.70 -2.94
CA ALA A 193 1.89 -37.08 -1.72
C ALA A 193 0.99 -37.00 -0.49
N LEU A 194 0.23 -35.89 -0.34
CA LEU A 194 -0.71 -35.70 0.75
C LEU A 194 -1.86 -36.71 0.69
N GLN A 195 -2.44 -36.96 -0.48
CA GLN A 195 -3.53 -37.91 -0.66
C GLN A 195 -3.12 -39.34 -0.23
N VAL A 196 -1.92 -39.78 -0.61
CA VAL A 196 -1.37 -41.08 -0.18
C VAL A 196 -1.13 -41.09 1.34
N PHE A 197 -0.64 -40.00 1.91
CA PHE A 197 -0.43 -39.88 3.36
C PHE A 197 -1.74 -40.00 4.13
N LEU A 198 -2.79 -39.28 3.72
CA LEU A 198 -4.11 -39.33 4.36
C LEU A 198 -4.76 -40.72 4.23
N ALA A 199 -4.69 -41.33 3.04
CA ALA A 199 -5.24 -42.67 2.82
C ALA A 199 -4.60 -43.72 3.75
N ARG A 200 -3.28 -43.65 3.98
CA ARG A 200 -2.55 -44.53 4.91
C ARG A 200 -2.96 -44.35 6.38
N ARG A 201 -3.63 -43.24 6.71
CA ARG A 201 -4.14 -42.94 8.06
C ARG A 201 -5.65 -43.09 8.16
N GLY A 202 -6.25 -43.85 7.24
CA GLY A 202 -7.69 -44.15 7.26
C GLY A 202 -8.56 -42.99 6.78
N GLN A 203 -7.99 -41.99 6.11
CA GLN A 203 -8.71 -40.84 5.55
C GLN A 203 -8.55 -40.83 4.01
N PRO A 204 -9.25 -41.71 3.25
CA PRO A 204 -9.09 -41.82 1.80
C PRO A 204 -9.80 -40.67 1.05
N ILE A 205 -9.40 -39.43 1.33
CA ILE A 205 -9.99 -38.21 0.78
C ILE A 205 -9.21 -37.78 -0.46
N ARG A 206 -9.91 -37.44 -1.54
CA ARG A 206 -9.30 -36.82 -2.72
C ARG A 206 -8.85 -35.40 -2.39
N VAL A 207 -7.57 -35.11 -2.60
CA VAL A 207 -7.05 -33.73 -2.55
C VAL A 207 -7.29 -33.10 -3.92
N ARG A 208 -8.17 -32.11 -4.01
CA ARG A 208 -8.43 -31.33 -5.23
C ARG A 208 -7.24 -30.39 -5.51
N ARG A 209 -7.02 -30.01 -6.76
CA ARG A 209 -5.87 -29.21 -7.22
C ARG A 209 -6.38 -27.95 -7.92
N GLY A 210 -5.80 -26.79 -7.60
CA GLY A 210 -6.16 -25.55 -8.29
C GLY A 210 -4.98 -24.62 -8.54
N VAL A 211 -5.09 -23.80 -9.57
CA VAL A 211 -4.15 -22.71 -9.86
C VAL A 211 -4.90 -21.38 -9.88
N ILE A 212 -4.41 -20.39 -9.13
CA ILE A 212 -5.01 -19.05 -9.08
C ILE A 212 -4.05 -18.02 -9.67
N LEU A 213 -4.54 -17.25 -10.63
CA LEU A 213 -3.85 -16.11 -11.23
C LEU A 213 -4.24 -14.84 -10.48
N ALA A 214 -3.32 -14.29 -9.69
CA ALA A 214 -3.62 -13.27 -8.70
C ALA A 214 -3.30 -11.82 -9.14
N HIS A 215 -2.69 -11.64 -10.31
CA HIS A 215 -2.37 -10.31 -10.82
C HIS A 215 -3.59 -9.66 -11.50
N ASP A 216 -3.79 -8.34 -11.34
CA ASP A 216 -5.01 -7.65 -11.82
C ASP A 216 -5.15 -7.67 -13.36
N ALA A 217 -4.02 -7.65 -14.05
CA ALA A 217 -3.92 -7.81 -15.50
C ALA A 217 -3.86 -9.29 -15.97
N SER A 218 -4.01 -10.28 -15.08
CA SER A 218 -4.08 -11.68 -15.52
C SER A 218 -5.38 -11.93 -16.28
N ARG A 219 -5.31 -12.70 -17.36
CA ARG A 219 -6.47 -13.21 -18.10
C ARG A 219 -6.24 -14.68 -18.43
N LEU A 220 -7.32 -15.42 -18.69
CA LEU A 220 -7.23 -16.77 -19.26
C LEU A 220 -7.37 -16.68 -20.77
N GLY A 221 -6.45 -17.35 -21.47
CA GLY A 221 -6.52 -17.60 -22.90
C GLY A 221 -7.07 -19.00 -23.16
N VAL A 222 -6.38 -19.76 -24.01
CA VAL A 222 -6.78 -21.14 -24.32
C VAL A 222 -6.43 -22.06 -23.15
N VAL A 223 -7.45 -22.68 -22.56
CA VAL A 223 -7.32 -23.70 -21.53
C VAL A 223 -7.86 -25.03 -22.09
N SER A 224 -7.03 -26.05 -22.11
CA SER A 224 -7.41 -27.41 -22.52
C SER A 224 -6.66 -28.43 -21.68
N GLN A 225 -7.40 -29.29 -20.97
CA GLN A 225 -6.83 -30.32 -20.10
C GLN A 225 -5.70 -29.80 -19.19
N PRO A 226 -5.97 -28.81 -18.31
CA PRO A 226 -4.93 -28.14 -17.54
C PRO A 226 -4.19 -29.03 -16.52
N GLY A 227 -4.66 -30.26 -16.30
CA GLY A 227 -4.10 -31.19 -15.33
C GLY A 227 -4.37 -30.81 -13.85
N VAL A 228 -5.32 -29.91 -13.61
CA VAL A 228 -5.83 -29.50 -12.29
C VAL A 228 -7.36 -29.44 -12.33
N ASP A 229 -7.99 -29.47 -11.16
CA ASP A 229 -9.44 -29.43 -11.01
C ASP A 229 -10.00 -28.00 -11.18
N PHE A 230 -9.19 -26.97 -10.92
CA PHE A 230 -9.60 -25.55 -10.97
C PHE A 230 -8.51 -24.64 -11.54
N ILE A 231 -8.89 -23.68 -12.39
CA ILE A 231 -8.09 -22.51 -12.71
C ILE A 231 -8.96 -21.27 -12.57
N GLY A 232 -8.53 -20.32 -11.73
CA GLY A 232 -9.24 -19.07 -11.50
C GLY A 232 -8.36 -17.84 -11.76
N VAL A 233 -8.95 -16.77 -12.28
CA VAL A 233 -8.37 -15.42 -12.23
C VAL A 233 -9.05 -14.66 -11.11
N LEU A 234 -8.27 -14.17 -10.15
CA LEU A 234 -8.81 -13.63 -8.89
C LEU A 234 -9.80 -12.46 -9.09
N GLN A 235 -9.57 -11.62 -10.09
CA GLN A 235 -10.42 -10.47 -10.43
C GLN A 235 -11.59 -10.82 -11.36
N HIS A 236 -11.71 -12.08 -11.80
CA HIS A 236 -12.76 -12.45 -12.74
C HIS A 236 -14.10 -12.59 -12.01
N PRO A 237 -15.21 -12.04 -12.55
CA PRO A 237 -16.52 -12.10 -11.88
C PRO A 237 -17.00 -13.53 -11.57
N GLN A 238 -16.61 -14.52 -12.39
CA GLN A 238 -16.99 -15.92 -12.19
C GLN A 238 -16.11 -16.68 -11.19
N PHE A 239 -15.01 -16.07 -10.69
CA PHE A 239 -14.05 -16.73 -9.81
C PHE A 239 -14.71 -17.44 -8.62
N GLU A 240 -15.67 -16.75 -7.98
CA GLU A 240 -16.37 -17.28 -6.81
C GLU A 240 -17.25 -18.48 -7.17
N HIS A 241 -18.02 -18.38 -8.26
CA HIS A 241 -18.87 -19.46 -8.72
C HIS A 241 -18.06 -20.72 -9.08
N ASP A 242 -16.98 -20.54 -9.85
CA ASP A 242 -16.12 -21.64 -10.30
C ASP A 242 -15.39 -22.30 -9.11
N LEU A 243 -14.95 -21.50 -8.15
CA LEU A 243 -14.36 -22.00 -6.91
C LEU A 243 -15.39 -22.80 -6.10
N GLN A 244 -16.60 -22.27 -5.89
CA GLN A 244 -17.66 -22.95 -5.14
C GLN A 244 -18.05 -24.28 -5.78
N GLN A 245 -18.18 -24.34 -7.10
CA GLN A 245 -18.37 -25.59 -7.85
C GLN A 245 -17.25 -26.60 -7.55
N THR A 246 -16.01 -26.12 -7.47
CA THR A 246 -14.85 -26.96 -7.12
C THR A 246 -14.78 -27.34 -5.63
N LEU A 247 -15.55 -26.70 -4.74
CA LEU A 247 -15.60 -27.05 -3.32
C LEU A 247 -16.81 -27.91 -2.97
N TRP A 248 -17.81 -28.00 -3.85
CA TRP A 248 -19.02 -28.76 -3.61
C TRP A 248 -18.73 -30.27 -3.52
N PRO A 249 -19.25 -30.98 -2.50
CA PRO A 249 -19.04 -32.42 -2.36
C PRO A 249 -19.80 -33.17 -3.46
N ALA A 250 -19.27 -34.30 -3.92
CA ALA A 250 -20.07 -35.17 -4.78
C ALA A 250 -21.26 -35.73 -3.99
N PRO A 251 -22.43 -35.98 -4.62
CA PRO A 251 -23.57 -36.56 -3.93
C PRO A 251 -23.19 -37.85 -3.19
N GLY A 252 -23.41 -37.87 -1.87
CA GLY A 252 -23.10 -39.02 -1.01
C GLY A 252 -21.72 -38.99 -0.33
N GLU A 253 -20.88 -37.98 -0.57
CA GLU A 253 -19.62 -37.82 0.18
C GLU A 253 -19.89 -37.38 1.64
N PRO A 254 -19.23 -38.01 2.63
CA PRO A 254 -19.41 -37.64 4.04
C PRO A 254 -18.75 -36.28 4.35
N THR A 255 -19.30 -35.57 5.33
CA THR A 255 -18.69 -34.36 5.87
C THR A 255 -17.32 -34.69 6.48
N LEU A 256 -16.31 -33.88 6.13
CA LEU A 256 -14.95 -34.06 6.59
C LEU A 256 -14.76 -33.52 8.02
N ASN A 257 -14.00 -34.25 8.84
CA ASN A 257 -13.54 -33.75 10.13
C ASN A 257 -12.34 -32.81 9.94
N VAL A 258 -12.60 -31.52 9.80
CA VAL A 258 -11.60 -30.48 9.52
C VAL A 258 -10.46 -30.49 10.55
N GLN A 259 -10.78 -30.63 11.85
CA GLN A 259 -9.77 -30.59 12.91
C GLN A 259 -8.82 -31.80 12.86
N ALA A 260 -9.35 -33.00 12.63
CA ALA A 260 -8.53 -34.20 12.51
C ALA A 260 -7.60 -34.14 11.29
N LEU A 261 -8.11 -33.64 10.16
CA LEU A 261 -7.29 -33.46 8.94
C LEU A 261 -6.22 -32.39 9.12
N GLU A 262 -6.57 -31.26 9.74
CA GLU A 262 -5.62 -30.19 10.08
C GLU A 262 -4.45 -30.75 10.91
N GLN A 263 -4.73 -31.55 11.94
CA GLN A 263 -3.70 -32.17 12.78
C GLN A 263 -2.80 -33.13 11.99
N LEU A 264 -3.38 -33.98 11.13
CA LEU A 264 -2.60 -34.90 10.28
C LEU A 264 -1.68 -34.15 9.32
N VAL A 265 -2.18 -33.07 8.69
CA VAL A 265 -1.39 -32.23 7.77
C VAL A 265 -0.25 -31.54 8.51
N ARG A 266 -0.49 -31.00 9.72
CA ARG A 266 0.56 -30.41 10.56
C ARG A 266 1.66 -31.42 10.89
N GLN A 267 1.29 -32.66 11.23
CA GLN A 267 2.26 -33.73 11.50
C GLN A 267 3.10 -34.07 10.27
N ASP A 268 2.48 -34.20 9.10
CA ASP A 268 3.20 -34.46 7.84
C ASP A 268 4.19 -33.33 7.52
N HIS A 269 3.74 -32.09 7.71
CA HIS A 269 4.57 -30.91 7.51
C HIS A 269 5.80 -30.89 8.43
N VAL A 270 5.61 -31.04 9.73
CA VAL A 270 6.70 -31.03 10.71
C VAL A 270 7.73 -32.12 10.38
N PHE A 271 7.26 -33.34 10.08
CA PHE A 271 8.14 -34.44 9.70
C PHE A 271 9.01 -34.12 8.48
N HIS A 272 8.40 -33.55 7.44
CA HIS A 272 9.10 -33.25 6.20
C HIS A 272 10.02 -32.02 6.28
N THR A 273 9.61 -30.99 7.03
CA THR A 273 10.44 -29.82 7.30
C THR A 273 11.68 -30.20 8.11
N GLN A 274 11.54 -31.02 9.17
CA GLN A 274 12.68 -31.49 9.96
C GLN A 274 13.68 -32.26 9.07
N ARG A 275 13.18 -33.20 8.26
CA ARG A 275 14.03 -33.98 7.35
C ARG A 275 14.73 -33.12 6.29
N GLN A 276 14.14 -32.00 5.89
CA GLN A 276 14.78 -31.06 4.97
C GLN A 276 15.94 -30.33 5.66
N VAL A 277 15.75 -29.92 6.92
CA VAL A 277 16.81 -29.31 7.74
C VAL A 277 17.97 -30.28 7.93
N ASP A 278 17.70 -31.52 8.35
CA ASP A 278 18.73 -32.54 8.58
C ASP A 278 19.59 -32.76 7.32
N ARG A 279 18.95 -32.90 6.15
CA ARG A 279 19.65 -33.04 4.86
C ARG A 279 20.51 -31.82 4.49
N ARG A 280 20.06 -30.61 4.81
CA ARG A 280 20.85 -29.38 4.57
C ARG A 280 22.07 -29.33 5.49
N THR A 281 21.93 -29.79 6.73
CA THR A 281 23.03 -29.87 7.69
C THR A 281 24.07 -30.89 7.24
N GLU A 282 23.65 -32.10 6.87
CA GLU A 282 24.54 -33.16 6.34
C GLU A 282 25.33 -32.67 5.11
N GLN A 283 24.66 -32.02 4.14
CA GLN A 283 25.32 -31.47 2.95
C GLN A 283 26.30 -30.34 3.25
N THR A 284 26.11 -29.61 4.35
CA THR A 284 27.01 -28.53 4.75
C THR A 284 28.25 -29.08 5.43
N THR A 285 28.09 -30.11 6.27
CA THR A 285 29.20 -30.83 6.93
C THR A 285 30.09 -31.54 5.91
N ASP A 286 29.51 -32.29 4.97
CA ASP A 286 30.27 -32.99 3.92
C ASP A 286 31.07 -32.01 3.03
N ARG A 287 30.53 -30.81 2.78
CA ARG A 287 31.23 -29.77 2.01
C ARG A 287 32.37 -29.12 2.77
N GLN A 288 32.27 -29.00 4.08
CA GLN A 288 33.34 -28.45 4.92
C GLN A 288 34.48 -29.45 5.09
N ASP A 289 34.18 -30.74 5.18
CA ASP A 289 35.20 -31.80 5.33
C ASP A 289 35.91 -32.13 4.00
N ALA A 290 35.27 -31.88 2.85
CA ALA A 290 35.86 -32.14 1.53
C ALA A 290 36.79 -31.03 1.00
N GLN A 291 37.14 -30.00 1.79
CA GLN A 291 37.98 -28.90 1.33
C GLN A 291 39.24 -28.67 2.19
N PRO A 292 40.29 -29.51 2.08
CA PRO A 292 41.59 -29.20 2.65
C PRO A 292 42.39 -28.29 1.69
N VAL A 293 42.60 -27.05 2.16
CA VAL A 293 43.80 -26.21 2.00
C VAL A 293 44.43 -26.08 0.59
N ALA A 294 44.17 -24.94 -0.05
CA ALA A 294 45.18 -24.15 -0.74
C ALA A 294 44.75 -22.66 -0.73
N ALA A 295 44.99 -21.99 0.39
CA ALA A 295 44.75 -20.55 0.52
C ALA A 295 45.84 -19.78 -0.24
N THR A 296 45.63 -19.54 -1.53
CA THR A 296 46.42 -18.57 -2.30
C THR A 296 45.82 -17.17 -2.08
N ALA A 297 46.64 -16.24 -1.60
CA ALA A 297 46.24 -14.86 -1.31
C ALA A 297 45.61 -14.17 -2.53
N PRO A 298 44.53 -13.37 -2.36
CA PRO A 298 43.90 -12.69 -3.49
C PRO A 298 44.74 -11.48 -3.92
N ALA A 299 45.21 -11.53 -5.18
CA ALA A 299 45.81 -10.39 -5.86
C ALA A 299 44.77 -9.28 -6.08
N ALA A 300 45.20 -8.03 -5.86
CA ALA A 300 44.39 -6.83 -6.04
C ALA A 300 43.88 -6.70 -7.47
N ALA A 301 42.55 -6.63 -7.64
CA ALA A 301 41.92 -6.39 -8.93
C ALA A 301 42.00 -4.89 -9.31
N PRO A 302 42.28 -4.54 -10.58
CA PRO A 302 42.33 -3.15 -11.04
C PRO A 302 40.92 -2.53 -11.16
N PRO A 303 40.81 -1.19 -11.09
CA PRO A 303 39.53 -0.49 -11.13
C PRO A 303 38.91 -0.54 -12.53
N VAL A 304 37.73 -1.13 -12.64
CA VAL A 304 36.91 -1.12 -13.87
C VAL A 304 36.08 0.16 -13.89
N ALA A 305 36.28 0.98 -14.92
CA ALA A 305 35.49 2.17 -15.19
C ALA A 305 34.04 1.78 -15.56
N ALA A 306 33.08 2.10 -14.70
CA ALA A 306 31.67 1.89 -14.95
C ALA A 306 31.12 2.98 -15.89
N LYS A 307 30.70 2.57 -17.09
CA LYS A 307 29.85 3.38 -17.96
C LYS A 307 28.42 3.37 -17.42
N THR A 308 27.93 4.54 -17.03
CA THR A 308 26.55 4.79 -16.60
C THR A 308 25.62 4.74 -17.82
N GLN A 309 24.67 3.81 -17.83
CA GLN A 309 23.49 3.88 -18.70
C GLN A 309 22.28 4.40 -17.90
N PRO A 310 21.38 5.19 -18.51
CA PRO A 310 20.20 5.70 -17.83
C PRO A 310 19.16 4.58 -17.65
N VAL A 311 18.78 4.33 -16.39
CA VAL A 311 17.72 3.38 -16.01
C VAL A 311 16.38 4.12 -15.93
N PRO A 312 15.30 3.63 -16.56
CA PRO A 312 13.97 4.26 -16.48
C PRO A 312 13.34 4.11 -15.08
N PRO A 313 12.41 5.01 -14.68
CA PRO A 313 11.87 5.06 -13.33
C PRO A 313 10.99 3.84 -13.01
N VAL A 314 11.34 3.12 -11.95
CA VAL A 314 10.59 1.98 -11.40
C VAL A 314 9.56 2.48 -10.38
N SER A 315 8.28 2.12 -10.59
CA SER A 315 7.16 2.45 -9.72
C SER A 315 7.16 1.64 -8.42
N LEU A 316 6.94 2.32 -7.29
CA LEU A 316 6.79 1.71 -5.96
C LEU A 316 5.30 1.64 -5.60
N LYS A 317 4.80 0.42 -5.31
CA LYS A 317 3.48 0.14 -4.73
C LYS A 317 3.50 0.32 -3.20
N PRO A 318 2.36 0.64 -2.56
CA PRO A 318 2.27 0.80 -1.12
C PRO A 318 2.44 -0.54 -0.37
N LEU A 319 3.13 -0.49 0.77
CA LEU A 319 3.25 -1.62 1.71
C LEU A 319 1.90 -1.88 2.40
N ALA A 320 1.42 -3.12 2.35
CA ALA A 320 0.40 -3.61 3.28
C ALA A 320 1.03 -3.84 4.67
N PRO A 321 0.29 -3.66 5.78
CA PRO A 321 0.76 -4.06 7.10
C PRO A 321 1.07 -5.57 7.09
N SER A 322 2.29 -5.93 7.51
CA SER A 322 2.76 -7.32 7.51
C SER A 322 1.84 -8.19 8.37
N ALA A 323 1.18 -9.16 7.75
CA ALA A 323 0.37 -10.17 8.41
C ALA A 323 1.27 -11.14 9.20
N GLY A 324 1.68 -10.75 10.41
CA GLY A 324 2.35 -11.63 11.37
C GLY A 324 1.40 -12.56 12.12
N ALA A 325 0.32 -13.02 11.48
CA ALA A 325 -0.66 -13.91 12.10
C ALA A 325 -0.14 -15.35 12.08
N GLY A 326 0.57 -15.76 13.13
CA GLY A 326 0.99 -17.17 13.28
C GLY A 326 2.26 -17.40 14.09
N ARG A 327 3.05 -16.36 14.40
CA ARG A 327 4.18 -16.51 15.33
C ARG A 327 3.66 -16.67 16.74
N GLU A 328 4.07 -17.74 17.43
CA GLU A 328 3.86 -17.84 18.88
C GLU A 328 4.51 -16.63 19.56
N LEU A 329 3.72 -15.94 20.37
CA LEU A 329 4.21 -14.80 21.14
C LEU A 329 5.24 -15.32 22.14
N SER A 330 6.42 -14.69 22.18
CA SER A 330 7.42 -15.01 23.20
C SER A 330 6.88 -14.74 24.60
N GLU A 331 7.42 -15.41 25.63
CA GLU A 331 7.01 -15.16 27.02
C GLU A 331 7.11 -13.67 27.42
N LEU A 332 8.10 -12.97 26.88
CA LEU A 332 8.27 -11.53 27.10
C LEU A 332 7.11 -10.73 26.48
N GLU A 333 6.69 -11.07 25.27
CA GLU A 333 5.56 -10.41 24.59
C GLU A 333 4.24 -10.67 25.32
N LEU A 334 4.03 -11.89 25.80
CA LEU A 334 2.86 -12.23 26.64
C LEU A 334 2.85 -11.41 27.94
N ARG A 335 3.99 -11.32 28.65
CA ARG A 335 4.10 -10.48 29.85
C ARG A 335 3.87 -8.99 29.56
N GLN A 336 4.28 -8.51 28.39
CA GLN A 336 4.04 -7.13 27.95
C GLN A 336 2.55 -6.89 27.65
N ILE A 337 1.87 -7.85 27.00
CA ILE A 337 0.42 -7.81 26.78
C ILE A 337 -0.31 -7.74 28.12
N ASP A 338 -0.02 -8.67 29.04
CA ASP A 338 -0.67 -8.72 30.36
C ASP A 338 -0.41 -7.46 31.19
N SER A 339 0.79 -6.88 31.08
CA SER A 339 1.11 -5.61 31.74
C SER A 339 0.30 -4.45 31.16
N LEU A 340 0.23 -4.36 29.83
CA LEU A 340 -0.49 -3.29 29.14
C LEU A 340 -2.00 -3.39 29.39
N GLU A 341 -2.58 -4.59 29.33
CA GLU A 341 -4.00 -4.81 29.64
C GLU A 341 -4.35 -4.37 31.06
N ARG A 342 -3.53 -4.77 32.05
CA ARG A 342 -3.71 -4.33 33.44
C ARG A 342 -3.63 -2.82 33.59
N ASP A 343 -2.67 -2.17 32.92
CA ASP A 343 -2.52 -0.72 32.99
C ASP A 343 -3.69 0.01 32.30
N ILE A 344 -4.23 -0.50 31.19
CA ILE A 344 -5.42 0.03 30.51
C ILE A 344 -6.66 -0.08 31.40
N ILE A 345 -6.90 -1.25 31.99
CA ILE A 345 -8.01 -1.46 32.92
C ILE A 345 -7.90 -0.51 34.12
N ALA A 346 -6.69 -0.39 34.67
CA ALA A 346 -6.43 0.47 35.81
C ALA A 346 -6.52 1.97 35.46
N LEU A 347 -6.20 2.36 34.23
CA LEU A 347 -6.37 3.72 33.72
C LEU A 347 -7.86 4.05 33.53
N HIS A 348 -8.62 3.15 32.90
CA HIS A 348 -10.06 3.31 32.71
C HIS A 348 -10.80 3.45 34.04
N ARG A 349 -10.50 2.59 35.03
CA ARG A 349 -11.08 2.66 36.39
C ARG A 349 -10.74 3.95 37.13
N SER A 350 -9.58 4.56 36.83
CA SER A 350 -9.22 5.85 37.38
C SER A 350 -9.90 7.03 36.68
N GLN A 351 -10.67 6.79 35.60
CA GLN A 351 -11.29 7.83 34.78
C GLN A 351 -10.30 8.91 34.32
N GLY A 352 -9.04 8.52 34.06
CA GLY A 352 -7.97 9.45 33.66
C GLY A 352 -7.42 10.35 34.79
N THR A 353 -7.87 10.20 36.04
CA THR A 353 -7.39 11.02 37.16
C THR A 353 -5.96 10.73 37.60
N ASN A 354 -5.32 9.69 37.03
CA ASN A 354 -3.93 9.32 37.33
C ASN A 354 -2.99 9.64 36.15
N PRO A 355 -2.44 10.87 36.09
CA PRO A 355 -1.60 11.31 34.96
C PRO A 355 -0.31 10.51 34.85
N ALA A 356 0.25 10.02 35.96
CA ALA A 356 1.45 9.18 35.95
C ALA A 356 1.20 7.81 35.29
N ARG A 357 0.03 7.21 35.53
CA ARG A 357 -0.38 5.96 34.87
C ARG A 357 -0.66 6.19 33.40
N GLU A 358 -1.36 7.27 33.06
CA GLU A 358 -1.63 7.62 31.67
C GLU A 358 -0.32 7.81 30.88
N LYS A 359 0.62 8.58 31.42
CA LYS A 359 1.96 8.78 30.85
C LYS A 359 2.68 7.44 30.61
N ARG A 360 2.64 6.52 31.58
CA ARG A 360 3.24 5.19 31.45
C ARG A 360 2.61 4.37 30.32
N VAL A 361 1.28 4.37 30.23
CA VAL A 361 0.55 3.66 29.16
C VAL A 361 0.92 4.24 27.80
N ARG A 362 0.92 5.57 27.66
CA ARG A 362 1.31 6.26 26.43
C ARG A 362 2.75 5.95 26.01
N GLN A 363 3.70 6.01 26.95
CA GLN A 363 5.09 5.63 26.70
C GLN A 363 5.22 4.18 26.24
N THR A 364 4.44 3.27 26.85
CA THR A 364 4.41 1.86 26.47
C THR A 364 3.87 1.68 25.05
N VAL A 365 2.69 2.25 24.75
CA VAL A 365 2.05 2.17 23.43
C VAL A 365 2.93 2.81 22.35
N SER A 366 3.44 4.03 22.59
CA SER A 366 4.32 4.75 21.67
C SER A 366 5.63 3.98 21.43
N GLY A 367 6.25 3.42 22.47
CA GLY A 367 7.44 2.57 22.33
C GLY A 367 7.19 1.33 21.48
N HIS A 368 6.04 0.67 21.64
CA HIS A 368 5.66 -0.47 20.79
C HIS A 368 5.48 -0.06 19.32
N LEU A 369 4.79 1.06 19.05
CA LEU A 369 4.59 1.58 17.70
C LEU A 369 5.91 1.97 17.02
N GLN A 370 6.81 2.64 17.73
CA GLN A 370 8.08 3.13 17.17
C GLN A 370 9.12 2.03 16.92
N SER A 371 9.01 0.90 17.63
CA SER A 371 9.94 -0.23 17.45
C SER A 371 9.74 -0.99 16.14
N GLY A 372 8.65 -0.75 15.39
CA GLY A 372 8.32 -1.41 14.12
C GLY A 372 7.97 -2.90 14.22
N ALA A 373 8.42 -3.60 15.26
CA ALA A 373 8.29 -5.05 15.42
C ALA A 373 7.07 -5.50 16.25
N ARG A 374 6.28 -4.59 16.83
CA ARG A 374 5.36 -4.92 17.94
C ARG A 374 3.92 -4.45 17.77
N TYR A 375 3.46 -4.22 16.53
CA TYR A 375 2.02 -4.15 16.26
C TYR A 375 1.32 -5.43 16.73
N THR A 376 2.02 -6.58 16.71
CA THR A 376 1.54 -7.85 17.24
C THR A 376 1.14 -7.74 18.72
N VAL A 377 1.95 -7.14 19.60
CA VAL A 377 1.64 -6.96 21.03
C VAL A 377 0.38 -6.11 21.21
N LEU A 378 0.29 -4.96 20.52
CA LEU A 378 -0.88 -4.07 20.61
C LEU A 378 -2.13 -4.74 20.04
N SER A 379 -2.01 -5.48 18.93
CA SER A 379 -3.11 -6.23 18.32
C SER A 379 -3.57 -7.40 19.20
N ALA A 380 -2.64 -8.06 19.88
CA ALA A 380 -2.92 -9.16 20.80
C ALA A 380 -3.58 -8.65 22.09
N ALA A 381 -3.09 -7.56 22.68
CA ALA A 381 -3.76 -6.89 23.80
C ALA A 381 -5.17 -6.42 23.42
N ARG A 382 -5.34 -5.90 22.20
CA ARG A 382 -6.66 -5.52 21.68
C ARG A 382 -7.59 -6.73 21.54
N SER A 383 -7.07 -7.88 21.13
CA SER A 383 -7.82 -9.14 21.05
C SER A 383 -8.10 -9.75 22.42
N GLY A 384 -7.15 -9.70 23.37
CA GLY A 384 -7.31 -10.21 24.73
C GLY A 384 -8.38 -9.43 25.51
N LEU A 385 -8.39 -8.10 25.38
CA LEU A 385 -9.47 -7.25 25.90
C LEU A 385 -10.85 -7.60 25.31
N ARG A 386 -10.91 -8.17 24.10
CA ARG A 386 -12.15 -8.64 23.46
C ARG A 386 -12.56 -10.05 23.89
N HIS A 387 -11.59 -10.93 24.21
CA HIS A 387 -11.80 -12.38 24.33
C HIS A 387 -11.54 -12.97 25.72
N THR A 388 -11.13 -12.18 26.73
CA THR A 388 -10.95 -12.65 28.12
C THR A 388 -12.12 -13.52 28.56
N HIS A 389 -11.80 -14.78 28.87
CA HIS A 389 -12.71 -15.92 29.09
C HIS A 389 -13.51 -15.82 30.40
N GLY A 390 -14.33 -14.79 30.55
CA GLY A 390 -15.43 -14.77 31.50
C GLY A 390 -16.60 -15.57 30.94
N SER A 391 -17.12 -16.52 31.72
CA SER A 391 -18.37 -17.24 31.45
C SER A 391 -19.47 -16.27 30.98
N ALA A 392 -20.21 -16.65 29.93
CA ALA A 392 -21.05 -15.81 29.07
C ALA A 392 -22.30 -15.16 29.71
N GLY A 393 -22.23 -14.68 30.95
CA GLY A 393 -23.42 -14.28 31.72
C GLY A 393 -23.71 -12.78 31.82
N ASP A 394 -22.71 -11.90 31.97
CA ASP A 394 -22.98 -10.52 32.38
C ASP A 394 -22.81 -9.50 31.24
N ALA A 395 -23.91 -8.84 30.88
CA ALA A 395 -23.90 -7.73 29.91
C ALA A 395 -23.01 -6.57 30.37
N ARG A 396 -22.82 -6.39 31.68
CA ARG A 396 -21.95 -5.37 32.27
C ARG A 396 -20.48 -5.61 31.91
N ASP A 397 -20.02 -6.85 32.00
CA ASP A 397 -18.64 -7.24 31.64
C ASP A 397 -18.35 -7.05 30.15
N LYS A 398 -19.38 -7.16 29.29
CA LYS A 398 -19.23 -6.88 27.86
C LYS A 398 -19.05 -5.38 27.60
N ALA A 399 -19.85 -4.53 28.23
CA ALA A 399 -19.76 -3.08 28.08
C ALA A 399 -18.42 -2.53 28.62
N GLU A 400 -17.95 -3.01 29.77
CA GLU A 400 -16.65 -2.60 30.33
C GLU A 400 -15.49 -3.01 29.41
N ARG A 401 -15.53 -4.21 28.81
CA ARG A 401 -14.54 -4.65 27.82
C ARG A 401 -14.52 -3.79 26.55
N GLU A 402 -15.71 -3.41 26.07
CA GLU A 402 -15.83 -2.52 24.91
C GLU A 402 -15.25 -1.13 25.20
N GLN A 403 -15.40 -0.63 26.44
CA GLN A 403 -14.77 0.61 26.89
C GLN A 403 -13.24 0.51 26.99
N HIS A 404 -12.70 -0.60 27.51
CA HIS A 404 -11.24 -0.83 27.53
C HIS A 404 -10.66 -0.92 26.12
N TRP A 405 -11.35 -1.62 25.23
CA TRP A 405 -10.96 -1.74 23.82
C TRP A 405 -10.98 -0.38 23.12
N ALA A 406 -12.02 0.43 23.36
CA ALA A 406 -12.15 1.78 22.82
C ALA A 406 -11.02 2.69 23.33
N LEU A 407 -10.69 2.62 24.63
CA LEU A 407 -9.59 3.38 25.23
C LEU A 407 -8.23 3.01 24.62
N LEU A 408 -7.92 1.72 24.50
CA LEU A 408 -6.67 1.29 23.85
C LEU A 408 -6.61 1.71 22.38
N SER A 409 -7.71 1.59 21.65
CA SER A 409 -7.78 1.99 20.24
C SER A 409 -7.56 3.50 20.08
N HIS A 410 -8.15 4.31 20.97
CA HIS A 410 -7.92 5.74 21.03
C HIS A 410 -6.46 6.09 21.33
N LEU A 411 -5.85 5.44 22.33
CA LEU A 411 -4.44 5.65 22.68
C LEU A 411 -3.48 5.22 21.56
N ILE A 412 -3.80 4.16 20.82
CA ILE A 412 -3.02 3.74 19.64
C ILE A 412 -3.11 4.80 18.54
N ALA A 413 -4.31 5.30 18.25
CA ALA A 413 -4.53 6.35 17.26
C ALA A 413 -3.74 7.62 17.62
N GLU A 414 -3.81 8.03 18.89
CA GLU A 414 -3.10 9.19 19.41
C GLU A 414 -1.58 9.00 19.41
N CYS A 415 -1.07 7.87 19.93
CA CYS A 415 0.37 7.57 19.94
C CYS A 415 0.95 7.29 18.54
N ARG A 416 0.11 7.08 17.51
CA ARG A 416 0.57 7.04 16.12
C ARG A 416 0.97 8.41 15.61
N GLN A 417 0.42 9.49 16.16
CA GLN A 417 0.74 10.87 15.78
C GLN A 417 1.56 11.62 16.83
N THR A 418 1.75 11.06 18.03
CA THR A 418 2.54 11.64 19.12
C THR A 418 3.73 10.77 19.51
N VAL A 419 4.90 11.39 19.59
CA VAL A 419 6.18 10.77 19.97
C VAL A 419 6.59 11.32 21.34
N GLU A 420 6.58 10.44 22.34
CA GLU A 420 7.11 10.75 23.66
C GLU A 420 8.63 10.56 23.67
N LEU A 421 9.37 11.63 24.00
CA LEU A 421 10.80 11.59 24.30
C LEU A 421 11.01 11.83 25.81
N GLU A 422 12.25 11.73 26.29
CA GLU A 422 12.55 11.91 27.72
C GLU A 422 12.27 13.34 28.20
N ASP A 423 12.59 14.33 27.37
CA ASP A 423 12.57 15.76 27.69
C ASP A 423 11.41 16.53 27.04
N ARG A 424 10.73 15.94 26.06
CA ARG A 424 9.63 16.59 25.32
C ARG A 424 8.69 15.60 24.63
N THR A 425 7.57 16.13 24.17
CA THR A 425 6.58 15.39 23.38
C THR A 425 6.47 16.04 22.00
N LEU A 426 6.63 15.26 20.92
CA LEU A 426 6.48 15.73 19.54
C LEU A 426 5.11 15.28 19.01
N THR A 427 4.25 16.21 18.64
CA THR A 427 2.95 15.90 18.03
C THR A 427 2.96 16.28 16.55
N ALA A 428 2.63 15.33 15.69
CA ALA A 428 2.43 15.56 14.27
C ALA A 428 1.16 16.39 14.06
N ILE A 429 1.35 17.54 13.40
CA ILE A 429 0.25 18.42 12.98
C ILE A 429 0.24 18.51 11.47
N VAL A 430 -0.92 18.81 10.89
CA VAL A 430 -1.03 19.04 9.44
C VAL A 430 -1.85 20.28 9.16
N ALA A 431 -1.49 20.99 8.08
CA ALA A 431 -2.32 22.01 7.48
C ALA A 431 -2.85 21.48 6.13
N PRO A 432 -4.14 21.09 6.05
CA PRO A 432 -4.77 20.74 4.79
C PRO A 432 -4.90 22.00 3.93
N LEU A 433 -4.49 21.91 2.68
CA LEU A 433 -4.62 22.96 1.68
C LEU A 433 -5.49 22.43 0.55
N ALA A 434 -6.62 23.09 0.31
CA ALA A 434 -7.39 22.91 -0.92
C ALA A 434 -6.71 23.75 -2.00
N VAL A 435 -6.27 23.12 -3.09
CA VAL A 435 -5.55 23.81 -4.16
C VAL A 435 -6.21 23.54 -5.51
N ARG A 436 -6.28 24.57 -6.36
CA ARG A 436 -6.79 24.47 -7.72
C ARG A 436 -5.79 25.13 -8.66
N TRP A 437 -5.29 24.37 -9.63
CA TRP A 437 -4.27 24.84 -10.56
C TRP A 437 -4.69 24.56 -12.01
N PRO A 438 -5.52 25.42 -12.62
CA PRO A 438 -5.90 25.29 -14.02
C PRO A 438 -4.68 25.34 -14.94
N MET A 439 -4.73 24.57 -16.03
CA MET A 439 -3.72 24.63 -17.08
C MET A 439 -3.69 26.03 -17.71
N PRO A 440 -2.55 26.75 -17.68
CA PRO A 440 -2.42 28.01 -18.40
C PRO A 440 -2.55 27.77 -19.90
N GLU A 441 -3.22 28.68 -20.60
CA GLU A 441 -3.32 28.62 -22.06
C GLU A 441 -1.93 28.65 -22.70
N GLY A 442 -1.60 27.61 -23.48
CA GLY A 442 -0.30 27.48 -24.15
C GLY A 442 0.85 26.87 -23.32
N ALA A 443 0.64 26.49 -22.05
CA ALA A 443 1.68 25.83 -21.25
C ALA A 443 1.90 24.36 -21.65
N ALA A 444 3.17 23.94 -21.74
CA ALA A 444 3.52 22.54 -21.97
C ALA A 444 3.35 21.71 -20.67
N ARG A 445 2.52 20.67 -20.74
CA ARG A 445 2.14 19.80 -19.59
C ARG A 445 3.31 19.19 -18.81
N GLU A 446 4.44 18.94 -19.46
CA GLU A 446 5.45 18.01 -18.92
C GLU A 446 6.51 18.69 -18.04
N SER A 447 6.65 20.01 -18.09
CA SER A 447 7.78 20.71 -17.46
C SER A 447 7.47 21.40 -16.12
N VAL A 448 6.20 21.64 -15.79
CA VAL A 448 5.83 22.43 -14.61
C VAL A 448 5.41 21.50 -13.47
N ARG A 449 6.24 21.39 -12.44
CA ARG A 449 5.94 20.63 -11.22
C ARG A 449 6.40 21.37 -9.98
N VAL A 450 5.56 21.38 -8.96
CA VAL A 450 5.86 21.93 -7.63
C VAL A 450 5.79 20.79 -6.62
N THR A 451 6.83 20.66 -5.80
CA THR A 451 6.89 19.65 -4.73
C THR A 451 7.11 20.27 -3.35
N GLU A 452 7.51 21.54 -3.31
CA GLU A 452 7.77 22.31 -2.11
C GLU A 452 7.45 23.79 -2.35
N GLY A 453 7.11 24.50 -1.27
CA GLY A 453 6.90 25.94 -1.27
C GLY A 453 8.01 26.71 -0.52
N ASP A 454 7.86 28.03 -0.45
CA ASP A 454 8.85 28.89 0.22
C ASP A 454 8.72 28.81 1.76
N GLN A 455 9.88 28.76 2.45
CA GLN A 455 10.00 28.71 3.90
C GLN A 455 9.34 29.91 4.60
N MET A 456 9.35 31.08 3.95
CA MET A 456 8.84 32.31 4.53
C MET A 456 7.36 32.20 4.89
N TYR A 457 6.56 31.55 4.02
CA TYR A 457 5.11 31.43 4.19
C TYR A 457 4.69 30.36 5.20
N VAL A 458 5.55 29.39 5.52
CA VAL A 458 5.28 28.44 6.61
C VAL A 458 5.73 28.95 7.99
N SER A 459 6.71 29.86 8.03
CA SER A 459 7.33 30.30 9.30
C SER A 459 6.44 31.25 10.10
N SER A 460 5.69 32.14 9.44
CA SER A 460 4.79 33.08 10.12
C SER A 460 3.60 32.38 10.80
N PRO A 461 2.82 31.51 10.10
CA PRO A 461 1.75 30.73 10.72
C PRO A 461 2.23 29.85 11.87
N ALA A 462 3.43 29.26 11.78
CA ALA A 462 4.02 28.48 12.85
C ALA A 462 4.18 29.27 14.16
N LEU A 463 4.54 30.56 14.08
CA LEU A 463 4.64 31.43 15.27
C LEU A 463 3.27 31.68 15.92
N PHE A 464 2.22 31.84 15.13
CA PHE A 464 0.85 32.02 15.63
C PHE A 464 0.32 30.75 16.29
N ILE A 465 0.50 29.59 15.64
CA ILE A 465 0.10 28.29 16.21
C ILE A 465 0.84 28.06 17.54
N ARG A 466 2.14 28.32 17.58
CA ARG A 466 2.94 28.21 18.81
C ARG A 466 2.35 29.06 19.94
N LYS A 467 1.94 30.29 19.64
CA LYS A 467 1.36 31.21 20.63
C LYS A 467 -0.02 30.72 21.11
N ALA A 468 -0.85 30.23 20.18
CA ALA A 468 -2.21 29.78 20.48
C ALA A 468 -2.23 28.46 21.28
N THR A 469 -1.28 27.55 21.01
CA THR A 469 -1.25 26.22 21.63
C THR A 469 -0.34 26.11 22.85
N GLY A 470 0.48 27.13 23.12
CA GLY A 470 1.48 27.08 24.19
C GLY A 470 2.67 26.16 23.89
N ALA A 471 2.81 25.66 22.65
CA ALA A 471 3.94 24.81 22.27
C ALA A 471 5.28 25.55 22.41
N HIS A 472 6.35 24.83 22.75
CA HIS A 472 7.70 25.38 22.78
C HIS A 472 8.19 25.74 21.38
N THR A 473 7.85 24.89 20.42
CA THR A 473 8.25 25.02 19.01
C THR A 473 7.15 24.47 18.12
N VAL A 474 6.87 25.18 17.02
CA VAL A 474 6.06 24.68 15.91
C VAL A 474 6.86 24.88 14.63
N ARG A 475 6.96 23.85 13.80
CA ARG A 475 7.63 23.90 12.49
C ARG A 475 6.87 23.07 11.47
N PHE A 476 6.87 23.51 10.22
CA PHE A 476 6.34 22.76 9.09
C PHE A 476 7.45 22.41 8.10
N SER A 477 7.33 21.25 7.46
CA SER A 477 8.01 20.95 6.20
C SER A 477 7.50 21.86 5.10
N ARG A 478 8.36 22.21 4.15
CA ARG A 478 7.97 22.96 2.96
C ARG A 478 7.33 22.09 1.88
N ARG A 479 7.41 20.76 2.03
CA ARG A 479 6.98 19.80 1.01
C ARG A 479 5.49 19.53 1.12
N PHE A 480 4.87 19.30 -0.03
CA PHE A 480 3.47 18.89 -0.10
C PHE A 480 3.38 17.38 0.04
N TYR A 481 2.39 16.89 0.78
CA TYR A 481 2.14 15.47 0.96
C TYR A 481 0.70 15.12 0.60
N ALA A 482 0.49 13.88 0.14
CA ALA A 482 -0.86 13.33 -0.02
C ALA A 482 -1.34 12.74 1.32
N GLY A 483 -2.59 12.96 1.68
CA GLY A 483 -3.16 12.50 2.96
C GLY A 483 -3.03 10.98 3.16
N LYS A 484 -3.23 10.19 2.10
CA LYS A 484 -3.03 8.73 2.12
C LYS A 484 -1.61 8.31 2.48
N ASN A 485 -0.59 9.07 2.04
CA ASN A 485 0.81 8.77 2.35
C ASN A 485 1.09 9.05 3.82
N LEU A 486 0.48 10.08 4.40
CA LEU A 486 0.62 10.42 5.81
C LEU A 486 -0.11 9.41 6.71
N GLN A 487 -1.34 9.02 6.37
CA GLN A 487 -2.14 8.03 7.13
C GLN A 487 -1.51 6.62 7.15
N THR A 488 -0.82 6.25 6.07
CA THR A 488 -0.16 4.94 5.94
C THR A 488 1.28 4.96 6.46
N LEU A 489 1.78 6.11 6.92
CA LEU A 489 3.12 6.22 7.45
C LEU A 489 3.23 5.44 8.77
N ASP A 490 4.25 4.59 8.85
CA ASP A 490 4.59 3.86 10.07
C ASP A 490 5.08 4.84 11.14
N ALA A 491 4.74 4.58 12.42
CA ALA A 491 5.06 5.46 13.53
C ALA A 491 6.58 5.70 13.70
N ARG A 492 7.44 4.72 13.35
CA ARG A 492 8.90 4.90 13.34
C ARG A 492 9.33 5.93 12.31
N HIS A 493 8.77 5.84 11.10
CA HIS A 493 9.07 6.80 10.04
C HIS A 493 8.50 8.17 10.38
N LEU A 494 7.28 8.24 10.92
CA LEU A 494 6.73 9.52 11.38
C LEU A 494 7.63 10.16 12.44
N ARG A 495 8.08 9.40 13.45
CA ARG A 495 9.03 9.89 14.46
C ARG A 495 10.29 10.50 13.84
N GLN A 496 10.90 9.79 12.89
CA GLN A 496 12.07 10.30 12.19
C GLN A 496 11.76 11.59 11.41
N ALA A 497 10.59 11.68 10.77
CA ALA A 497 10.16 12.88 10.06
C ALA A 497 10.02 14.07 11.03
N LEU A 498 9.37 13.86 12.17
CA LEU A 498 9.15 14.92 13.16
C LEU A 498 10.46 15.43 13.75
N LEU A 499 11.43 14.55 14.01
CA LEU A 499 12.78 14.94 14.45
C LEU A 499 13.52 15.76 13.39
N GLU A 500 13.42 15.37 12.12
CA GLU A 500 14.02 16.12 11.01
C GLU A 500 13.38 17.52 10.87
N ILE A 501 12.05 17.61 10.91
CA ILE A 501 11.31 18.88 10.84
C ILE A 501 11.62 19.77 12.05
N GLU A 502 11.68 19.20 13.26
CA GLU A 502 12.07 19.90 14.48
C GLU A 502 13.47 20.53 14.32
N ALA A 503 14.42 19.76 13.79
CA ALA A 503 15.77 20.24 13.48
C ALA A 503 15.81 21.29 12.35
N GLY A 504 14.69 21.54 11.66
CA GLY A 504 14.60 22.47 10.53
C GLY A 504 15.09 21.86 9.21
N SER A 505 15.15 20.53 9.13
CA SER A 505 15.51 19.78 7.92
C SER A 505 14.26 19.20 7.27
N GLU A 506 14.29 19.01 5.96
CA GLU A 506 13.20 18.36 5.23
C GLU A 506 13.24 16.84 5.38
N PRO A 507 12.11 16.16 5.63
CA PRO A 507 12.07 14.71 5.70
C PRO A 507 12.62 14.03 4.44
N THR A 508 13.66 13.19 4.58
CA THR A 508 14.32 12.53 3.42
C THR A 508 13.95 11.05 3.22
N MET A 509 12.98 10.54 3.97
CA MET A 509 12.70 9.11 3.98
C MET A 509 11.98 8.60 2.71
N PRO A 510 12.34 7.41 2.20
CA PRO A 510 11.73 6.83 0.99
C PRO A 510 10.21 6.61 1.07
N ASN A 511 9.67 6.41 2.28
CA ASN A 511 8.26 6.12 2.52
C ASN A 511 7.40 7.38 2.66
N LEU A 512 8.02 8.55 2.86
CA LEU A 512 7.33 9.84 2.95
C LEU A 512 7.66 10.67 1.71
N LYS A 513 7.05 10.28 0.58
CA LYS A 513 7.31 10.94 -0.71
C LYS A 513 6.52 12.25 -0.83
N PRO A 514 7.18 13.35 -1.23
CA PRO A 514 6.49 14.57 -1.60
C PRO A 514 5.56 14.32 -2.79
N LEU A 515 4.41 14.98 -2.76
CA LEU A 515 3.46 15.03 -3.87
C LEU A 515 3.94 16.07 -4.88
N ALA A 516 4.11 15.66 -6.13
CA ALA A 516 4.41 16.56 -7.23
C ALA A 516 3.10 17.06 -7.84
N LEU A 517 2.80 18.33 -7.59
CA LEU A 517 1.64 19.03 -8.14
C LEU A 517 1.98 19.58 -9.52
N ALA A 518 0.99 19.55 -10.41
CA ALA A 518 1.09 20.10 -11.75
C ALA A 518 -0.26 20.72 -12.15
N PRO A 519 -0.28 21.68 -13.09
CA PRO A 519 -1.53 22.21 -13.61
C PRO A 519 -2.40 21.11 -14.22
N SER A 520 -3.71 21.17 -14.00
CA SER A 520 -4.70 20.21 -14.49
C SER A 520 -5.68 20.86 -15.47
N ALA A 521 -6.12 20.10 -16.47
CA ALA A 521 -7.11 20.58 -17.44
C ALA A 521 -8.53 20.65 -16.84
N ASN A 522 -8.81 19.83 -15.83
CA ASN A 522 -10.15 19.76 -15.24
C ASN A 522 -10.38 20.86 -14.19
N ALA A 523 -9.33 21.60 -13.81
CA ALA A 523 -9.37 22.62 -12.76
C ALA A 523 -10.09 22.17 -11.48
N ASP A 524 -10.03 20.87 -11.15
CA ASP A 524 -10.62 20.33 -9.93
C ASP A 524 -9.79 20.74 -8.71
N TRP A 525 -10.46 20.85 -7.57
CA TRP A 525 -9.78 21.01 -6.28
C TRP A 525 -9.05 19.73 -5.88
N GLU A 526 -7.78 19.86 -5.55
CA GLU A 526 -6.95 18.80 -4.98
C GLU A 526 -6.62 19.14 -3.52
N MET A 527 -6.58 18.13 -2.65
CA MET A 527 -6.15 18.31 -1.27
C MET A 527 -4.71 17.90 -1.10
N VAL A 528 -3.91 18.82 -0.58
CA VAL A 528 -2.52 18.60 -0.19
C VAL A 528 -2.31 18.95 1.27
N TYR A 529 -1.23 18.43 1.85
CA TYR A 529 -0.98 18.58 3.28
C TYR A 529 0.45 19.09 3.50
N LEU A 530 0.59 20.09 4.35
CA LEU A 530 1.88 20.44 4.96
C LEU A 530 2.01 19.67 6.27
N LEU A 531 3.04 18.83 6.38
CA LEU A 531 3.35 18.11 7.63
C LEU A 531 4.16 19.03 8.55
N GLY A 532 3.76 19.12 9.81
CA GLY A 532 4.48 19.85 10.84
C GLY A 532 4.64 19.08 12.14
N VAL A 533 5.40 19.68 13.05
CA VAL A 533 5.64 19.21 14.40
C VAL A 533 5.36 20.33 15.39
N ALA A 534 4.59 20.02 16.44
CA ALA A 534 4.46 20.83 17.63
C ALA A 534 5.19 20.15 18.79
N VAL A 535 6.06 20.89 19.47
CA VAL A 535 6.90 20.40 20.57
C VAL A 535 6.32 20.90 21.89
N MET A 536 5.91 19.97 22.74
CA MET A 536 5.29 20.22 24.05
C MET A 536 6.17 19.71 25.19
N SER A 537 5.87 20.12 26.43
CA SER A 537 6.51 19.51 27.60
C SER A 537 6.07 18.05 27.76
N PRO A 538 6.86 17.19 28.42
CA PRO A 538 6.51 15.78 28.60
C PRO A 538 5.14 15.56 29.24
N GLY A 539 4.21 14.98 28.48
CA GLY A 539 2.86 14.67 28.94
C GLY A 539 1.83 15.80 28.81
N GLU A 540 2.21 16.96 28.28
CA GLU A 540 1.24 17.97 27.85
C GLU A 540 0.57 17.51 26.54
N ARG A 541 -0.76 17.69 26.48
CA ARG A 541 -1.53 17.38 25.27
C ARG A 541 -1.67 18.63 24.41
N LEU A 542 -1.64 18.42 23.11
CA LEU A 542 -1.88 19.46 22.13
C LEU A 542 -3.38 19.49 21.81
N GLU A 543 -4.07 20.55 22.24
CA GLU A 543 -5.50 20.76 21.95
C GLU A 543 -5.64 21.59 20.67
N LEU A 544 -5.53 20.94 19.52
CA LEU A 544 -5.84 21.58 18.23
C LEU A 544 -7.28 21.34 17.79
N ASP A 545 -7.89 20.22 18.17
CA ASP A 545 -9.20 19.81 17.64
C ASP A 545 -10.38 20.56 18.30
N ASP A 546 -10.11 21.52 19.19
CA ASP A 546 -11.11 22.40 19.79
C ASP A 546 -11.63 23.45 18.79
N GLU A 547 -12.94 23.63 18.71
CA GLU A 547 -13.58 24.53 17.73
C GLU A 547 -13.21 26.01 17.96
N GLN A 548 -12.97 26.43 19.20
CA GLN A 548 -12.54 27.79 19.49
C GLN A 548 -11.09 28.00 19.03
N VAL A 549 -10.20 27.04 19.31
CA VAL A 549 -8.81 27.07 18.82
C VAL A 549 -8.77 27.07 17.29
N GLN A 550 -9.56 26.23 16.63
CA GLN A 550 -9.66 26.22 15.16
C GLN A 550 -10.15 27.56 14.60
N ARG A 551 -11.16 28.19 15.21
CA ARG A 551 -11.66 29.50 14.77
C ARG A 551 -10.65 30.62 14.95
N GLU A 552 -9.83 30.57 16.00
CA GLU A 552 -8.73 31.50 16.19
C GLU A 552 -7.62 31.28 15.15
N LEU A 553 -7.23 30.02 14.94
CA LEU A 553 -6.19 29.66 13.99
C LEU A 553 -6.59 29.91 12.55
N ALA A 554 -7.83 29.66 12.15
CA ALA A 554 -8.29 29.77 10.76
C ALA A 554 -7.94 31.11 10.11
N ARG A 555 -8.10 32.22 10.85
CA ARG A 555 -7.73 33.57 10.36
C ARG A 555 -6.23 33.79 10.26
N GLN A 556 -5.45 33.17 11.15
CA GLN A 556 -4.00 33.35 11.20
C GLN A 556 -3.26 32.43 10.22
N VAL A 557 -3.87 31.29 9.88
CA VAL A 557 -3.29 30.30 8.99
C VAL A 557 -3.79 30.42 7.56
N GLU A 558 -4.73 31.33 7.28
CA GLU A 558 -5.22 31.62 5.92
C GLU A 558 -4.04 31.82 4.96
N GLY A 559 -3.00 32.55 5.36
CA GLY A 559 -1.80 32.77 4.57
C GLY A 559 -0.97 31.53 4.21
N LEU A 560 -1.22 30.35 4.79
CA LEU A 560 -0.51 29.12 4.44
C LEU A 560 -0.74 28.68 2.98
N HIS A 561 -1.87 29.06 2.37
CA HIS A 561 -2.08 28.73 0.95
C HIS A 561 -1.07 29.41 0.03
N ALA A 562 -0.46 30.52 0.46
CA ALA A 562 0.59 31.22 -0.29
C ALA A 562 1.84 30.36 -0.51
N VAL A 563 2.08 29.36 0.36
CA VAL A 563 3.13 28.35 0.19
C VAL A 563 2.98 27.65 -1.15
N PHE A 564 1.74 27.36 -1.56
CA PHE A 564 1.44 26.74 -2.84
C PHE A 564 1.32 27.76 -3.98
N THR A 565 0.52 28.82 -3.82
CA THR A 565 0.19 29.71 -4.95
C THR A 565 1.42 30.45 -5.47
N ILE A 566 2.35 30.87 -4.60
CA ILE A 566 3.62 31.49 -5.03
C ILE A 566 4.51 30.48 -5.76
N ALA A 567 4.64 29.25 -5.23
CA ALA A 567 5.43 28.21 -5.89
C ALA A 567 4.85 27.83 -7.26
N ALA A 568 3.53 27.79 -7.39
CA ALA A 568 2.83 27.56 -8.65
C ALA A 568 3.09 28.70 -9.65
N MET A 569 3.00 29.96 -9.21
CA MET A 569 3.30 31.13 -10.03
C MET A 569 4.75 31.16 -10.52
N ASP A 570 5.71 30.89 -9.63
CA ASP A 570 7.14 30.82 -9.99
C ASP A 570 7.39 29.72 -11.02
N ALA A 571 6.72 28.58 -10.88
CA ALA A 571 6.84 27.45 -11.79
C ALA A 571 6.23 27.74 -13.18
N THR A 572 5.14 28.50 -13.27
CA THR A 572 4.50 28.87 -14.56
C THR A 572 5.06 30.15 -15.18
N ARG A 573 5.75 31.00 -14.41
CA ARG A 573 6.18 32.35 -14.82
C ARG A 573 5.02 33.24 -15.33
N THR A 574 3.83 33.01 -14.81
CA THR A 574 2.62 33.78 -15.16
C THR A 574 2.27 34.76 -14.05
N HIS A 575 1.48 35.78 -14.40
CA HIS A 575 0.94 36.72 -13.41
C HIS A 575 -0.03 36.04 -12.43
N HIS A 576 -0.35 36.77 -11.36
CA HIS A 576 -1.34 36.43 -10.33
C HIS A 576 -2.63 35.91 -10.99
N ASP A 577 -3.26 34.88 -10.40
CA ASP A 577 -4.54 34.26 -10.77
C ASP A 577 -4.50 32.89 -11.48
N VAL A 578 -3.32 32.29 -11.68
CA VAL A 578 -3.22 30.96 -12.33
C VAL A 578 -3.43 29.80 -11.35
N ALA A 579 -3.25 30.03 -10.05
CA ALA A 579 -3.42 29.01 -9.02
C ALA A 579 -4.18 29.61 -7.83
N GLU A 580 -5.15 28.87 -7.34
CA GLU A 580 -5.93 29.19 -6.15
C GLU A 580 -5.59 28.21 -5.05
N GLY A 581 -5.67 28.68 -3.81
CA GLY A 581 -5.47 27.84 -2.64
C GLY A 581 -6.21 28.38 -1.43
N HIS A 582 -6.69 27.46 -0.58
CA HIS A 582 -7.27 27.76 0.72
C HIS A 582 -6.61 26.89 1.79
N ALA A 583 -6.32 27.48 2.94
CA ALA A 583 -5.81 26.76 4.10
C ALA A 583 -6.96 26.48 5.06
N GLU A 584 -7.14 25.22 5.42
CA GLU A 584 -8.35 24.72 6.09
C GLU A 584 -8.12 24.50 7.59
N GLY A 585 -7.34 25.40 8.21
CA GLY A 585 -6.93 25.27 9.60
C GLY A 585 -5.69 24.39 9.80
N VAL A 586 -5.39 24.08 11.06
CA VAL A 586 -4.25 23.25 11.47
C VAL A 586 -4.71 22.25 12.50
N TRP A 587 -4.50 20.98 12.23
CA TRP A 587 -5.10 19.89 12.96
C TRP A 587 -4.04 18.93 13.46
N THR A 588 -4.40 18.04 14.39
CA THR A 588 -3.62 16.81 14.58
C THR A 588 -3.60 16.01 13.27
N LEU A 589 -2.56 15.18 13.05
CA LEU A 589 -2.38 14.47 11.78
C LEU A 589 -3.62 13.69 11.34
N GLU A 590 -4.22 12.88 12.23
CA GLU A 590 -5.40 12.08 11.87
C GLU A 590 -6.62 12.95 11.58
N ALA A 591 -6.93 13.90 12.47
CA ALA A 591 -8.07 14.80 12.32
C ALA A 591 -7.95 15.64 11.04
N GLY A 592 -6.76 16.16 10.75
CA GLY A 592 -6.51 16.97 9.57
C GLY A 592 -6.62 16.21 8.26
N VAL A 593 -6.12 14.97 8.19
CA VAL A 593 -6.32 14.17 6.98
C VAL A 593 -7.80 13.79 6.80
N ARG A 594 -8.52 13.48 7.88
CA ARG A 594 -9.97 13.24 7.82
C ARG A 594 -10.72 14.48 7.34
N HIS A 595 -10.40 15.64 7.91
CA HIS A 595 -10.97 16.92 7.53
C HIS A 595 -10.71 17.25 6.06
N GLY A 596 -9.47 17.08 5.59
CA GLY A 596 -9.14 17.27 4.19
C GLY A 596 -9.85 16.29 3.25
N GLN A 597 -10.01 15.01 3.64
CA GLN A 597 -10.80 14.05 2.86
C GLN A 597 -12.28 14.46 2.75
N MET A 598 -12.87 14.98 3.83
CA MET A 598 -14.23 15.51 3.84
C MET A 598 -14.35 16.74 2.91
N LEU A 599 -13.38 17.67 2.96
CA LEU A 599 -13.37 18.84 2.09
C LEU A 599 -13.15 18.50 0.61
N GLN A 600 -12.22 17.58 0.31
CA GLN A 600 -12.01 17.10 -1.06
C GLN A 600 -13.32 16.57 -1.65
N ARG A 601 -14.06 15.79 -0.86
CA ARG A 601 -15.34 15.25 -1.24
C ARG A 601 -16.37 16.34 -1.43
N ARG A 602 -16.48 17.29 -0.49
CA ARG A 602 -17.37 18.44 -0.61
C ARG A 602 -17.12 19.20 -1.91
N HIS A 603 -15.87 19.56 -2.21
CA HIS A 603 -15.54 20.27 -3.45
C HIS A 603 -15.83 19.44 -4.71
N ALA A 604 -15.57 18.14 -4.67
CA ALA A 604 -15.90 17.24 -5.78
C ALA A 604 -17.42 17.14 -6.00
N LEU A 605 -18.23 17.16 -4.93
CA LEU A 605 -19.68 17.17 -4.98
C LEU A 605 -20.22 18.52 -5.45
N GLU A 606 -19.68 19.63 -4.94
CA GLU A 606 -20.03 20.98 -5.37
C GLU A 606 -19.74 21.17 -6.85
N SER A 607 -18.55 20.78 -7.32
CA SER A 607 -18.17 20.81 -8.74
C SER A 607 -19.13 20.00 -9.62
N LEU A 608 -19.51 18.78 -9.18
CA LEU A 608 -20.51 17.98 -9.89
C LEU A 608 -21.85 18.71 -10.03
N LEU A 609 -22.31 19.36 -8.96
CA LEU A 609 -23.58 20.07 -8.93
C LEU A 609 -23.52 21.37 -9.75
N THR A 610 -22.42 22.13 -9.71
CA THR A 610 -22.27 23.36 -10.49
C THR A 610 -22.22 23.10 -11.99
N THR A 611 -21.66 21.97 -12.44
CA THR A 611 -21.61 21.63 -13.87
C THR A 611 -22.94 21.16 -14.46
N ALA A 612 -23.93 20.87 -13.61
CA ALA A 612 -25.22 20.37 -14.02
C ALA A 612 -26.21 21.53 -14.23
N ASP A 613 -26.40 21.97 -15.47
CA ASP A 613 -27.52 22.83 -15.83
C ASP A 613 -28.79 21.97 -15.93
N GLY A 614 -29.59 21.96 -14.86
CA GLY A 614 -30.82 21.17 -14.78
C GLY A 614 -32.04 22.02 -14.46
N ASP A 615 -33.00 22.06 -15.38
CA ASP A 615 -34.36 22.51 -15.07
C ASP A 615 -35.12 21.36 -14.39
N GLY A 616 -35.51 21.55 -13.14
CA GLY A 616 -36.42 20.63 -12.43
C GLY A 616 -35.76 19.80 -11.33
N ARG A 617 -36.30 18.59 -11.11
CA ARG A 617 -36.00 17.71 -9.96
C ARG A 617 -34.59 17.11 -10.04
N LEU A 618 -33.81 17.27 -8.96
CA LEU A 618 -32.52 16.62 -8.76
C LEU A 618 -32.74 15.26 -8.06
N ARG A 619 -32.22 14.19 -8.66
CA ARG A 619 -32.25 12.84 -8.05
C ARG A 619 -30.82 12.35 -7.83
N CYS A 620 -30.52 12.03 -6.58
CA CYS A 620 -29.24 11.53 -6.13
C CYS A 620 -29.44 10.14 -5.50
N TRP A 621 -28.87 9.12 -6.13
CA TRP A 621 -28.79 7.78 -5.56
C TRP A 621 -27.35 7.47 -5.23
N TYR A 622 -27.08 6.88 -4.07
CA TYR A 622 -25.75 6.40 -3.76
C TYR A 622 -25.77 5.01 -3.13
N SER A 623 -24.67 4.28 -3.25
CA SER A 623 -24.52 2.95 -2.67
C SER A 623 -23.11 2.74 -2.15
N LEU A 624 -22.99 1.95 -1.07
CA LEU A 624 -21.73 1.44 -0.56
C LEU A 624 -21.45 0.10 -1.23
N ASP A 625 -20.32 -0.02 -1.90
CA ASP A 625 -19.90 -1.31 -2.47
C ASP A 625 -19.30 -2.23 -1.38
N LEU A 626 -18.85 -3.42 -1.77
CA LEU A 626 -18.25 -4.40 -0.84
C LEU A 626 -16.89 -3.94 -0.26
N ARG A 627 -16.26 -2.93 -0.86
CA ARG A 627 -15.04 -2.27 -0.36
C ARG A 627 -15.38 -1.06 0.52
N ASN A 628 -16.67 -0.74 0.65
CA ASN A 628 -17.22 0.49 1.22
C ASN A 628 -16.90 1.74 0.37
N ASP A 629 -16.45 1.59 -0.87
CA ASP A 629 -16.37 2.72 -1.80
C ASP A 629 -17.80 3.19 -2.15
N ILE A 630 -17.96 4.49 -2.36
CA ILE A 630 -19.27 5.10 -2.57
C ILE A 630 -19.46 5.37 -4.05
N GLN A 631 -20.50 4.78 -4.61
CA GLN A 631 -20.95 5.04 -5.96
C GLN A 631 -22.09 6.05 -5.89
N LEU A 632 -21.92 7.25 -6.45
CA LEU A 632 -22.94 8.27 -6.57
C LEU A 632 -23.45 8.33 -8.01
N LEU A 633 -24.76 8.31 -8.15
CA LEU A 633 -25.49 8.55 -9.38
C LEU A 633 -26.36 9.79 -9.22
N LEU A 634 -26.11 10.78 -10.09
CA LEU A 634 -26.85 12.02 -10.16
C LEU A 634 -27.64 12.09 -11.48
N ASP A 635 -28.93 12.39 -11.40
CA ASP A 635 -29.82 12.67 -12.53
C ASP A 635 -30.54 14.00 -12.30
N TRP A 636 -30.18 15.00 -13.11
CA TRP A 636 -30.74 16.35 -13.07
C TRP A 636 -31.19 16.77 -14.48
N GLY A 637 -32.17 16.03 -15.01
CA GLY A 637 -32.76 16.28 -16.32
C GLY A 637 -31.86 15.83 -17.47
N ALA A 638 -31.21 16.78 -18.14
CA ALA A 638 -30.28 16.51 -19.24
C ALA A 638 -28.92 16.00 -18.75
N THR A 639 -28.58 16.28 -17.50
CA THR A 639 -27.29 15.91 -16.91
C THR A 639 -27.43 14.61 -16.10
N ARG A 640 -26.67 13.59 -16.51
CA ARG A 640 -26.56 12.32 -15.77
C ARG A 640 -25.10 12.01 -15.55
N VAL A 641 -24.70 11.91 -14.29
CA VAL A 641 -23.31 11.69 -13.91
C VAL A 641 -23.22 10.56 -12.90
N GLN A 642 -22.31 9.63 -13.15
CA GLN A 642 -21.88 8.65 -12.17
C GLN A 642 -20.47 9.01 -11.69
N ARG A 643 -20.25 9.05 -10.38
CA ARG A 643 -18.94 9.28 -9.76
C ARG A 643 -18.69 8.34 -8.59
N GLU A 644 -17.47 7.86 -8.50
CA GLU A 644 -17.00 7.04 -7.39
C GLU A 644 -16.20 7.90 -6.41
N PHE A 645 -16.41 7.67 -5.11
CA PHE A 645 -15.69 8.30 -4.02
C PHE A 645 -15.09 7.21 -3.13
N THR A 646 -13.83 7.37 -2.76
CA THR A 646 -13.17 6.45 -1.83
C THR A 646 -13.81 6.54 -0.45
N THR A 647 -13.92 5.41 0.23
CA THR A 647 -14.59 5.25 1.53
C THR A 647 -14.21 6.29 2.58
N ASP A 648 -15.22 6.75 3.34
CA ASP A 648 -15.09 7.52 4.57
C ASP A 648 -14.95 6.60 5.81
N PRO A 649 -14.07 6.87 6.80
CA PRO A 649 -14.17 6.25 8.13
C PRO A 649 -15.59 6.29 8.73
N ASP A 650 -16.36 7.34 8.46
CA ASP A 650 -17.71 7.55 9.01
C ASP A 650 -18.84 6.89 8.17
N ARG A 651 -18.48 6.07 7.18
CA ARG A 651 -19.39 5.30 6.30
C ARG A 651 -20.40 6.19 5.56
N GLY A 652 -21.54 5.62 5.14
CA GLY A 652 -22.57 6.29 4.34
C GLY A 652 -23.17 7.55 4.98
N GLN A 653 -23.20 7.66 6.32
CA GLN A 653 -23.75 8.83 7.01
C GLN A 653 -22.92 10.09 6.78
N GLY A 654 -21.59 10.02 6.91
CA GLY A 654 -20.69 11.15 6.65
C GLY A 654 -20.76 11.63 5.19
N PHE A 655 -20.88 10.68 4.25
CA PHE A 655 -21.10 10.99 2.84
C PHE A 655 -22.44 11.68 2.59
N ARG A 656 -23.53 11.16 3.16
CA ARG A 656 -24.86 11.75 3.05
C ARG A 656 -24.86 13.20 3.53
N ALA A 657 -24.30 13.45 4.71
CA ALA A 657 -24.21 14.81 5.26
C ALA A 657 -23.41 15.75 4.34
N SER A 658 -22.30 15.26 3.76
CA SER A 658 -21.50 16.03 2.80
C SER A 658 -22.27 16.34 1.51
N LEU A 659 -23.05 15.39 1.02
CA LEU A 659 -23.91 15.55 -0.17
C LEU A 659 -25.07 16.50 0.09
N GLU A 660 -25.74 16.40 1.24
CA GLU A 660 -26.79 17.34 1.65
C GLU A 660 -26.24 18.77 1.77
N ALA A 661 -25.05 18.95 2.35
CA ALA A 661 -24.39 20.24 2.44
C ALA A 661 -24.01 20.82 1.05
N ALA A 662 -23.48 19.98 0.15
CA ALA A 662 -23.17 20.40 -1.21
C ALA A 662 -24.43 20.77 -2.01
N ILE A 663 -25.52 20.02 -1.85
CA ILE A 663 -26.83 20.33 -2.42
C ILE A 663 -27.33 21.67 -1.91
N ALA A 664 -27.30 21.90 -0.60
CA ALA A 664 -27.73 23.17 -0.01
C ALA A 664 -26.89 24.38 -0.49
N ALA A 665 -25.61 24.17 -0.79
CA ALA A 665 -24.71 25.22 -1.27
C ALA A 665 -24.87 25.55 -2.76
N GLN A 666 -25.14 24.54 -3.61
CA GLN A 666 -25.06 24.70 -5.07
C GLN A 666 -26.41 24.60 -5.80
N VAL A 667 -27.43 23.98 -5.19
CA VAL A 667 -28.71 23.76 -5.84
C VAL A 667 -29.66 24.93 -5.52
N PRO A 668 -30.30 25.57 -6.52
CA PRO A 668 -31.22 26.66 -6.30
C PRO A 668 -32.34 26.33 -5.29
N ALA A 669 -32.67 27.29 -4.44
CA ALA A 669 -33.78 27.16 -3.51
C ALA A 669 -35.09 26.91 -4.28
N GLY A 670 -35.83 25.86 -3.89
CA GLY A 670 -37.09 25.47 -4.54
C GLY A 670 -36.96 24.29 -5.52
N THR A 671 -35.75 23.86 -5.87
CA THR A 671 -35.53 22.61 -6.60
C THR A 671 -35.97 21.41 -5.76
N GLU A 672 -36.80 20.53 -6.33
CA GLU A 672 -37.18 19.27 -5.69
C GLU A 672 -35.97 18.33 -5.67
N VAL A 673 -35.54 17.90 -4.49
CA VAL A 673 -34.38 17.01 -4.31
C VAL A 673 -34.85 15.67 -3.76
N GLU A 674 -34.51 14.59 -4.47
CA GLU A 674 -34.65 13.22 -3.99
C GLU A 674 -33.26 12.65 -3.70
N LEU A 675 -33.01 12.28 -2.45
CA LEU A 675 -31.76 11.67 -2.02
C LEU A 675 -32.04 10.31 -1.40
N GLN A 676 -31.48 9.25 -1.98
CA GLN A 676 -31.73 7.88 -1.54
C GLN A 676 -30.44 7.05 -1.50
N GLU A 677 -30.22 6.37 -0.38
CA GLU A 677 -29.23 5.29 -0.28
C GLU A 677 -29.84 4.00 -0.83
N LEU A 678 -29.16 3.34 -1.76
CA LEU A 678 -29.58 2.11 -2.40
C LEU A 678 -28.66 0.96 -2.03
N SER A 679 -29.21 -0.27 -2.03
CA SER A 679 -28.38 -1.47 -2.05
C SER A 679 -27.54 -1.50 -3.33
N ALA A 680 -26.40 -2.20 -3.32
CA ALA A 680 -25.55 -2.30 -4.50
C ALA A 680 -26.31 -2.88 -5.72
N TYR A 681 -27.25 -3.79 -5.48
CA TYR A 681 -28.12 -4.36 -6.52
C TYR A 681 -29.10 -3.32 -7.08
N ASP A 682 -29.79 -2.59 -6.21
CA ASP A 682 -30.78 -1.58 -6.63
C ASP A 682 -30.11 -0.40 -7.34
N TYR A 683 -28.92 0.00 -6.88
CA TYR A 683 -28.11 1.01 -7.54
C TYR A 683 -27.77 0.60 -8.98
N GLN A 684 -27.35 -0.66 -9.19
CA GLN A 684 -27.07 -1.17 -10.54
C GLN A 684 -28.32 -1.16 -11.44
N ARG A 685 -29.48 -1.56 -10.90
CA ARG A 685 -30.75 -1.47 -11.62
C ARG A 685 -31.09 -0.03 -11.98
N GLN A 686 -30.85 0.92 -11.07
CA GLN A 686 -31.12 2.33 -11.30
C GLN A 686 -30.24 2.91 -12.41
N VAL A 687 -28.93 2.62 -12.39
CA VAL A 687 -27.98 2.98 -13.47
C VAL A 687 -28.46 2.44 -14.82
N GLN A 688 -28.88 1.16 -14.88
CA GLN A 688 -29.40 0.54 -16.09
C GLN A 688 -30.70 1.20 -16.58
N SER A 689 -31.62 1.55 -15.66
CA SER A 689 -32.89 2.20 -16.00
C SER A 689 -32.72 3.57 -16.64
N LEU A 690 -31.63 4.27 -16.32
CA LEU A 690 -31.26 5.57 -16.90
C LEU A 690 -30.51 5.45 -18.24
N GLY A 691 -30.34 4.22 -18.75
CA GLY A 691 -29.67 3.94 -20.02
C GLY A 691 -28.15 4.08 -19.95
N MET A 692 -27.55 4.13 -18.76
CA MET A 692 -26.09 4.12 -18.63
C MET A 692 -25.59 2.68 -18.63
N SER A 693 -24.68 2.36 -19.54
CA SER A 693 -24.02 1.06 -19.56
C SER A 693 -22.97 1.03 -18.45
N TRP A 694 -23.06 0.01 -17.58
CA TRP A 694 -22.09 -0.23 -16.51
C TRP A 694 -20.64 -0.47 -17.03
N LEU A 695 -20.49 -0.85 -18.30
CA LEU A 695 -19.19 -0.89 -18.95
C LEU A 695 -18.74 0.55 -19.21
N GLY A 696 -17.77 1.04 -18.43
CA GLY A 696 -17.15 2.37 -18.50
C GLY A 696 -16.45 2.70 -19.84
N GLN A 697 -17.18 2.60 -20.95
CA GLN A 697 -16.85 3.19 -22.23
C GLN A 697 -18.07 3.94 -22.72
N ALA A 698 -17.93 5.26 -22.88
CA ALA A 698 -18.86 6.02 -23.69
C ALA A 698 -18.95 5.34 -25.08
N PRO A 699 -20.14 5.06 -25.62
CA PRO A 699 -20.25 4.69 -27.01
C PRO A 699 -19.74 5.87 -27.82
N GLY A 700 -18.61 5.68 -28.51
CA GLY A 700 -17.96 6.71 -29.29
C GLY A 700 -18.99 7.46 -30.14
N SER A 701 -19.03 8.78 -29.95
CA SER A 701 -19.84 9.69 -30.73
C SER A 701 -19.47 9.55 -32.21
N ARG A 702 -20.16 8.67 -32.93
CA ARG A 702 -20.23 8.74 -34.39
C ARG A 702 -20.99 10.02 -34.74
N ARG A 703 -20.25 11.11 -34.84
CA ARG A 703 -20.66 12.29 -35.63
C ARG A 703 -20.93 11.80 -37.05
N ARG A 704 -22.21 11.58 -37.35
CA ARG A 704 -22.72 11.39 -38.70
C ARG A 704 -22.64 12.76 -39.39
N GLY A 705 -21.51 13.04 -40.03
CA GLY A 705 -21.41 14.12 -41.01
C GLY A 705 -22.16 13.70 -42.27
N GLY A 706 -23.44 14.09 -42.36
CA GLY A 706 -24.19 14.02 -43.60
C GLY A 706 -23.94 15.26 -44.44
N ALA A 707 -23.26 15.09 -45.57
CA ALA A 707 -23.32 16.00 -46.70
C ALA A 707 -23.68 15.16 -47.94
N GLY A 708 -24.63 15.65 -48.73
CA GLY A 708 -25.54 14.84 -49.52
C GLY A 708 -24.98 14.29 -50.83
N ARG A 709 -25.68 13.25 -51.32
CA ARG A 709 -25.92 13.06 -52.76
C ARG A 709 -27.16 12.21 -52.99
N ALA A 710 -27.99 12.68 -53.91
CA ALA A 710 -29.32 12.20 -54.26
C ALA A 710 -29.31 10.81 -54.95
N PRO A 711 -30.47 10.11 -55.00
CA PRO A 711 -30.57 8.73 -55.47
C PRO A 711 -30.83 8.64 -56.98
N SER A 712 -30.23 7.65 -57.63
CA SER A 712 -30.61 7.19 -58.97
C SER A 712 -31.25 5.81 -58.89
N ALA A 713 -32.38 5.67 -59.58
CA ALA A 713 -33.31 4.56 -59.56
C ALA A 713 -32.85 3.29 -60.32
N HIS A 714 -33.29 2.13 -59.80
CA HIS A 714 -33.80 0.88 -60.45
C HIS A 714 -33.12 0.26 -61.72
N PRO A 715 -33.41 -1.02 -62.12
CA PRO A 715 -34.33 -2.03 -61.55
C PRO A 715 -33.78 -3.49 -61.43
N ALA A 716 -34.71 -4.32 -60.95
CA ALA A 716 -34.84 -5.77 -60.70
C ALA A 716 -34.11 -6.84 -61.56
N PRO A 717 -34.01 -8.08 -61.03
CA PRO A 717 -33.48 -9.26 -61.73
C PRO A 717 -34.58 -10.18 -62.31
N GLY A 718 -34.29 -10.81 -63.44
CA GLY A 718 -35.04 -11.95 -64.00
C GLY A 718 -34.19 -12.68 -65.05
N GLY A 719 -33.91 -13.96 -64.83
CA GLY A 719 -33.06 -14.82 -65.69
C GLY A 719 -33.75 -15.27 -66.99
N PRO A 720 -33.54 -16.51 -67.52
CA PRO A 720 -32.51 -17.53 -67.28
C PRO A 720 -31.81 -18.00 -68.59
N GLY A 721 -30.74 -18.81 -68.51
CA GLY A 721 -30.07 -19.33 -69.70
C GLY A 721 -29.20 -20.57 -69.46
N ARG A 722 -29.56 -21.67 -70.14
CA ARG A 722 -29.01 -23.03 -70.13
C ARG A 722 -27.54 -23.13 -70.60
N GLY A 723 -26.85 -24.20 -70.19
CA GLY A 723 -25.75 -24.78 -70.99
C GLY A 723 -24.73 -25.63 -70.23
N PRO A 724 -24.61 -26.96 -70.47
CA PRO A 724 -23.79 -27.88 -69.67
C PRO A 724 -22.48 -28.36 -70.36
N ARG A 725 -21.73 -29.22 -69.64
CA ARG A 725 -20.53 -30.03 -69.99
C ARG A 725 -19.20 -29.36 -69.60
N GLY A 726 -18.21 -30.02 -69.00
CA GLY A 726 -18.00 -31.41 -68.59
C GLY A 726 -16.49 -31.65 -68.34
N ARG A 727 -16.16 -32.82 -67.75
CA ARG A 727 -14.80 -33.43 -67.54
C ARG A 727 -13.95 -32.78 -66.43
N SER A 728 -13.12 -33.47 -65.64
CA SER A 728 -12.77 -34.89 -65.40
C SER A 728 -11.80 -34.85 -64.19
N ALA A 729 -12.05 -35.57 -63.09
CA ALA A 729 -11.31 -36.77 -62.65
C ALA A 729 -9.83 -36.87 -63.06
N GLY A 730 -8.92 -37.00 -62.09
CA GLY A 730 -7.55 -37.52 -62.27
C GLY A 730 -6.53 -37.02 -61.24
N PRO A 731 -5.97 -37.88 -60.35
CA PRO A 731 -5.16 -37.49 -59.20
C PRO A 731 -3.64 -37.60 -59.42
N GLY A 732 -2.88 -36.97 -58.52
CA GLY A 732 -1.44 -37.12 -58.33
C GLY A 732 -1.06 -36.61 -56.94
#